data_AF-A0AAN9XS36-F1
#
_entry.id   AF-A0AAN9XS36-F1
#
_cell.length_a   1.000
_cell.length_b   1.000
_cell.length_c   1.000
_cell.angle_alpha   90.00
_cell.angle_beta   90.00
_cell.angle_gamma   90.00
#
_symmetry.space_group_name_H-M   'P 1'
#
loop_
_entity.id
_entity.type
_entity.pdbx_description
1 polymer ?
#
loop_
_entity_poly.entity_id
_entity_poly.type
_entity_poly.pdbx_seq_one_letter_code
_entity_poly.pdbx_strand_id
1 'polypeptide(L)'
;MDILYSCISAACILIYSLHFSIATDTILLSQSISDGMTLVSQGEKFALGFFSPENSNKRYLGIWYKNIPIQTVVWVANGANPINDSSGILTVNSTGNLILRQRHRVVWYTTSEKQAQNPVAKLLDSGNLVVRDENETDSEAYLWQSFDYSSDTTLPGMKLGWNLRTGTEKRMTSWKSPNDPSPGDFYWGLLLYEYPEFYLMKGTEKFMRIGPWNGLHFSGIPDQKPNPIYAFNYISNNYERYYTYTLENDDVISRLVMNQTTSMCIRYVWMEDDQIWKVYKSLPKDNCDYYGLCGAYGTCMITGSQICQCLKGFSPNSPKAWNSSDWSQGCVRNKQLNCTDKLKDGFVKVQGVKVPDTTYTWVDESIGLEKCREKCLNNCSCMAYTNSDITGAGSGCVMWFGDLIDIRQFDNDGQDLYIRMDASELGEEKGHKKVIIIVSTTIIIILGMLSIGCYRVYIFWRGITEFSDTIDDQNRGGSEDDHDLPLLEHSTIVTATDNFAIQNKIGEGGFGPVYKGTLVTGQEIAVKRLSRSSRQGTTEFKNEVKLIAKLQHRNLVKLLGCCVDQQDRMLVYEYMTNRSLDWLIFDDTKSKLLSWPKRFNIICGIARGLLYLHQDSRLRIIHRDLKASNVLLDDQMTPKISDFGIARIFGGDQTEGNTKRVVGTYGYMAPEYAADGLFSVKSDVFSFGILLMEIISGKRNRGFYLQNKSPNLVTHAWSLWKEGKALEMVDSNIEDSCVVSEVLRCIQISLLCVQQHAEDRPVMSSVVLMLGCESELAEPKEPGFYVKNDPGTITFNTGRSEMFSTNEITMTLLEAR
;
A
#
# COMPACT_ATOMS: atom_id res chain seq x y z
N MET A 1 19.69 15.56 72.78
CA MET A 1 20.60 14.63 72.08
C MET A 1 19.82 13.56 71.30
N ASP A 2 18.55 13.34 71.59
CA ASP A 2 17.76 12.23 71.03
C ASP A 2 17.31 12.41 69.57
N ILE A 3 17.17 13.65 69.09
CA ILE A 3 16.81 13.92 67.69
C ILE A 3 18.00 13.60 66.76
N LEU A 4 19.22 13.90 67.20
CA LEU A 4 20.43 13.62 66.43
C LEU A 4 20.67 12.11 66.31
N TYR A 5 20.40 11.35 67.37
CA TYR A 5 20.52 9.89 67.38
C TYR A 5 19.47 9.22 66.49
N SER A 6 18.24 9.76 66.44
CA SER A 6 17.17 9.30 65.55
C SER A 6 17.44 9.60 64.07
N CYS A 7 18.01 10.77 63.76
CA CYS A 7 18.41 11.10 62.40
C CYS A 7 19.60 10.27 61.90
N ILE A 8 20.56 9.95 62.78
CA ILE A 8 21.72 9.11 62.41
C ILE A 8 21.29 7.65 62.22
N SER A 9 20.39 7.11 63.06
CA SER A 9 19.87 5.74 62.89
C SER A 9 19.00 5.61 61.63
N ALA A 10 18.17 6.61 61.31
CA ALA A 10 17.42 6.65 60.06
C ALA A 10 18.32 6.75 58.82
N ALA A 11 19.38 7.56 58.88
CA ALA A 11 20.37 7.67 57.81
C ALA A 11 21.17 6.36 57.62
N CYS A 12 21.55 5.67 58.69
CA CYS A 12 22.21 4.37 58.61
C CYS A 12 21.31 3.26 58.04
N ILE A 13 20.00 3.29 58.31
CA ILE A 13 19.03 2.36 57.72
C ILE A 13 18.82 2.65 56.23
N LEU A 14 18.79 3.94 55.83
CA LEU A 14 18.74 4.36 54.42
C LEU A 14 20.01 4.04 53.62
N ILE A 15 21.17 3.97 54.28
CA ILE A 15 22.44 3.57 53.66
C ILE A 15 22.54 2.04 53.53
N TYR A 16 21.96 1.27 54.47
CA TYR A 16 21.89 -0.20 54.39
C TYR A 16 20.90 -0.72 53.34
N SER A 17 19.93 0.09 52.91
CA SER A 17 18.99 -0.26 51.84
C SER A 17 19.45 0.16 50.43
N LEU A 18 20.60 0.83 50.30
CA LEU A 18 21.23 1.14 49.03
C LEU A 18 22.23 0.02 48.67
N HIS A 19 21.73 -1.09 48.14
CA HIS A 19 22.57 -2.00 47.37
C HIS A 19 22.98 -1.30 46.07
N PHE A 20 24.17 -0.69 46.06
CA PHE A 20 24.85 -0.30 44.83
C PHE A 20 25.24 -1.56 44.06
N SER A 21 24.34 -2.05 43.20
CA SER A 21 24.69 -3.04 42.19
C SER A 21 25.51 -2.31 41.11
N ILE A 22 26.82 -2.51 41.10
CA ILE A 22 27.65 -2.12 39.95
C ILE A 22 27.15 -2.99 38.80
N ALA A 23 26.40 -2.39 37.87
CA ALA A 23 25.93 -3.07 36.68
C ALA A 23 27.15 -3.37 35.80
N THR A 24 27.51 -4.65 35.71
CA THR A 24 28.58 -5.12 34.83
C THR A 24 27.94 -5.72 33.58
N ASP A 25 28.68 -5.73 32.47
CA ASP A 25 28.27 -6.38 31.21
C ASP A 25 28.83 -7.82 31.09
N THR A 26 29.70 -8.21 32.03
CA THR A 26 30.49 -9.44 31.99
C THR A 26 30.38 -10.25 33.29
N ILE A 27 30.22 -11.57 33.18
CA ILE A 27 30.29 -12.54 34.27
C ILE A 27 31.61 -13.31 34.15
N LEU A 28 32.48 -13.12 35.13
CA LEU A 28 33.72 -13.89 35.28
C LEU A 28 33.45 -15.24 35.96
N LEU A 29 34.41 -16.17 35.85
CA LEU A 29 34.39 -17.50 36.48
C LEU A 29 34.09 -17.50 37.99
N SER A 30 34.55 -16.48 38.71
CA SER A 30 34.32 -16.33 40.16
C SER A 30 33.02 -15.62 40.52
N GLN A 31 32.28 -15.15 39.53
CA GLN A 31 31.07 -14.35 39.71
C GLN A 31 29.83 -15.18 39.40
N SER A 32 28.70 -14.74 39.95
CA SER A 32 27.40 -15.32 39.67
C SER A 32 26.34 -14.22 39.64
N ILE A 33 25.25 -14.50 38.94
CA ILE A 33 24.04 -13.67 39.00
C ILE A 33 22.98 -14.46 39.73
N SER A 34 22.58 -13.93 40.89
CA SER A 34 21.43 -14.41 41.64
C SER A 34 20.18 -13.61 41.31
N ASP A 35 19.03 -14.12 41.72
CA ASP A 35 17.77 -13.38 41.70
C ASP A 35 17.92 -11.99 42.38
N GLY A 36 17.37 -10.95 41.74
CA GLY A 36 17.51 -9.54 42.14
C GLY A 36 18.72 -8.81 41.57
N MET A 37 19.70 -9.52 40.99
CA MET A 37 20.84 -8.92 40.27
C MET A 37 20.60 -8.91 38.75
N THR A 38 21.22 -7.94 38.07
CA THR A 38 21.16 -7.82 36.61
C THR A 38 22.55 -7.62 36.00
N LEU A 39 22.76 -8.22 34.82
CA LEU A 39 23.83 -7.88 33.90
C LEU A 39 23.30 -6.82 32.93
N VAL A 40 24.07 -5.79 32.63
CA VAL A 40 23.62 -4.70 31.75
C VAL A 40 24.62 -4.54 30.62
N SER A 41 24.16 -4.45 29.38
CA SER A 41 25.02 -4.22 28.23
C SER A 41 25.75 -2.87 28.34
N GLN A 42 26.92 -2.74 27.71
CA GLN A 42 27.80 -1.58 27.89
C GLN A 42 27.13 -0.22 27.57
N GLY A 43 26.36 -0.14 26.49
CA GLY A 43 25.55 1.02 26.09
C GLY A 43 24.18 1.08 26.76
N GLU A 44 23.96 0.27 27.79
CA GLU A 44 22.74 0.22 28.60
C GLU A 44 21.44 -0.05 27.80
N LYS A 45 21.54 -0.70 26.64
CA LYS A 45 20.37 -1.02 25.80
C LYS A 45 19.59 -2.23 26.34
N PHE A 46 20.32 -3.25 26.80
CA PHE A 46 19.74 -4.51 27.27
C PHE A 46 20.17 -4.85 28.69
N ALA A 47 19.30 -5.58 29.39
CA ALA A 47 19.60 -6.18 30.68
C ALA A 47 19.25 -7.66 30.68
N LEU A 48 20.08 -8.47 31.35
CA LEU A 48 19.85 -9.89 31.63
C LEU A 48 19.60 -10.05 33.13
N GLY A 49 18.59 -10.83 33.50
CA GLY A 49 18.36 -11.18 34.89
C GLY A 49 17.15 -12.09 35.08
N PHE A 50 16.73 -12.24 36.33
CA PHE A 50 15.58 -13.07 36.69
C PHE A 50 14.28 -12.26 36.65
N PHE A 51 13.26 -12.77 35.97
CA PHE A 51 11.93 -12.15 35.90
C PHE A 51 10.81 -13.17 36.14
N SER A 52 9.60 -12.64 36.33
CA SER A 52 8.35 -13.40 36.38
C SER A 52 7.35 -12.78 35.42
N PRO A 53 6.69 -13.58 34.54
CA PRO A 53 5.55 -13.11 33.78
C PRO A 53 4.40 -12.68 34.71
N GLU A 54 3.51 -11.84 34.21
CA GLU A 54 2.35 -11.37 34.96
C GLU A 54 1.51 -12.56 35.46
N ASN A 55 1.07 -12.50 36.72
CA ASN A 55 0.29 -13.56 37.38
C ASN A 55 0.98 -14.93 37.50
N SER A 56 2.31 -14.98 37.47
CA SER A 56 3.09 -16.21 37.66
C SER A 56 4.16 -16.08 38.73
N ASN A 57 4.24 -17.05 39.65
CA ASN A 57 5.31 -17.13 40.65
C ASN A 57 6.56 -17.88 40.13
N LYS A 58 6.53 -18.34 38.88
CA LYS A 58 7.68 -19.01 38.26
C LYS A 58 8.74 -17.97 37.90
N ARG A 59 10.01 -18.31 38.15
CA ARG A 59 11.17 -17.49 37.80
C ARG A 59 11.85 -18.01 36.54
N TYR A 60 12.20 -17.08 35.67
CA TYR A 60 12.93 -17.32 34.42
C TYR A 60 14.12 -16.38 34.33
N LEU A 61 15.20 -16.86 33.72
CA LEU A 61 16.32 -16.04 33.30
C LEU A 61 16.05 -15.54 31.88
N GLY A 62 16.07 -14.22 31.68
CA GLY A 62 15.79 -13.63 30.37
C GLY A 62 16.49 -12.30 30.14
N ILE A 63 16.46 -11.86 28.88
CA ILE A 63 17.01 -10.58 28.42
C ILE A 63 15.84 -9.67 28.05
N TRP A 64 15.90 -8.39 28.43
CA TRP A 64 14.91 -7.37 28.07
C TRP A 64 15.57 -6.04 27.73
N TYR A 65 14.82 -5.14 27.09
CA TYR A 65 15.22 -3.75 26.89
C TYR A 65 15.28 -3.02 28.23
N LYS A 66 16.43 -2.45 28.60
CA LYS A 66 16.62 -1.79 29.90
C LYS A 66 15.84 -0.47 30.00
N ASN A 67 15.85 0.32 28.93
CA ASN A 67 15.34 1.69 28.93
C ASN A 67 13.85 1.79 28.52
N ILE A 68 13.18 0.66 28.31
CA ILE A 68 11.75 0.62 28.01
C ILE A 68 10.97 0.40 29.32
N PRO A 69 10.05 1.29 29.72
CA PRO A 69 9.37 1.19 31.02
C PRO A 69 8.54 -0.09 31.21
N ILE A 70 7.96 -0.59 30.11
CA ILE A 70 7.22 -1.85 30.10
C ILE A 70 8.21 -2.97 29.84
N GLN A 71 8.43 -3.85 30.82
CA GLN A 71 9.41 -4.92 30.73
C GLN A 71 9.17 -5.79 29.49
N THR A 72 10.00 -5.59 28.47
CA THR A 72 9.86 -6.23 27.16
C THR A 72 10.95 -7.28 27.02
N VAL A 73 10.63 -8.51 27.39
CA VAL A 73 11.54 -9.67 27.29
C VAL A 73 11.69 -10.09 25.83
N VAL A 74 12.93 -10.34 25.42
CA VAL A 74 13.31 -10.68 24.03
C VAL A 74 14.01 -12.04 23.93
N TRP A 75 14.44 -12.61 25.06
CA TRP A 75 15.07 -13.92 25.11
C TRP A 75 14.87 -14.56 26.49
N VAL A 76 14.73 -15.90 26.53
CA VAL A 76 14.53 -16.68 27.76
C VAL A 76 15.38 -17.95 27.72
N ALA A 77 16.18 -18.19 28.76
CA ALA A 77 17.04 -19.37 28.83
C ALA A 77 16.24 -20.64 29.17
N ASN A 78 15.48 -20.59 30.26
CA ASN A 78 14.86 -21.76 30.89
C ASN A 78 13.34 -21.80 30.70
N GLY A 79 12.84 -21.40 29.53
CA GLY A 79 11.39 -21.36 29.25
C GLY A 79 10.67 -22.69 29.50
N ALA A 80 11.30 -23.82 29.15
CA ALA A 80 10.75 -25.15 29.39
C ALA A 80 10.90 -25.65 30.84
N ASN A 81 11.84 -25.09 31.60
CA ASN A 81 12.19 -25.54 32.95
C ASN A 81 12.19 -24.33 33.92
N PRO A 82 11.02 -23.86 34.37
CA PRO A 82 10.93 -22.74 35.30
C PRO A 82 11.55 -23.06 36.67
N ILE A 83 12.02 -22.02 37.36
CA ILE A 83 12.44 -22.09 38.76
C ILE A 83 11.24 -21.73 39.64
N ASN A 84 11.04 -22.45 40.75
CA ASN A 84 9.84 -22.32 41.59
C ASN A 84 10.00 -21.36 42.78
N ASP A 85 11.18 -20.79 42.97
CA ASP A 85 11.52 -19.86 44.05
C ASP A 85 12.61 -18.87 43.57
N SER A 86 13.09 -17.99 44.46
CA SER A 86 14.16 -17.03 44.17
C SER A 86 15.57 -17.58 44.37
N SER A 87 15.74 -18.91 44.40
CA SER A 87 17.05 -19.56 44.60
C SER A 87 17.85 -19.77 43.31
N GLY A 88 17.47 -19.08 42.24
CA GLY A 88 18.10 -19.14 40.94
C GLY A 88 19.48 -18.50 40.94
N ILE A 89 20.48 -19.21 40.42
CA ILE A 89 21.85 -18.72 40.28
C ILE A 89 22.41 -19.11 38.91
N LEU A 90 22.85 -18.11 38.14
CA LEU A 90 23.59 -18.27 36.89
C LEU A 90 25.09 -18.16 37.13
N THR A 91 25.87 -19.07 36.57
CA THR A 91 27.34 -19.13 36.66
C THR A 91 27.96 -19.53 35.33
N VAL A 92 29.23 -19.15 35.11
CA VAL A 92 30.09 -19.70 34.05
C VAL A 92 31.00 -20.75 34.65
N ASN A 93 31.11 -21.93 34.03
CA ASN A 93 32.03 -22.97 34.50
C ASN A 93 33.41 -22.89 33.80
N SER A 94 34.37 -23.67 34.28
CA SER A 94 35.75 -23.68 33.74
C SER A 94 35.87 -24.18 32.30
N THR A 95 34.82 -24.80 31.74
CA THR A 95 34.81 -25.26 30.35
C THR A 95 34.17 -24.25 29.39
N GLY A 96 33.66 -23.12 29.88
CA GLY A 96 32.97 -22.12 29.05
C GLY A 96 31.50 -22.42 28.78
N ASN A 97 30.82 -23.05 29.74
CA ASN A 97 29.37 -23.25 29.71
C ASN A 97 28.67 -22.39 30.77
N LEU A 98 27.55 -21.79 30.38
CA LEU A 98 26.62 -21.18 31.32
C LEU A 98 25.82 -22.29 32.01
N ILE A 99 25.68 -22.17 33.33
CA ILE A 99 24.92 -23.12 34.14
C ILE A 99 23.97 -22.33 35.05
N LEU A 100 22.67 -22.61 34.87
CA LEU A 100 21.59 -22.10 35.71
C LEU A 100 21.17 -23.18 36.72
N ARG A 101 21.25 -22.84 38.01
CA ARG A 101 20.89 -23.75 39.10
C ARG A 101 19.72 -23.20 39.92
N GLN A 102 18.91 -24.13 40.44
CA GLN A 102 18.00 -23.91 41.55
C GLN A 102 18.55 -24.69 42.74
N ARG A 103 19.08 -23.99 43.74
CA ARG A 103 19.84 -24.61 44.84
C ARG A 103 20.97 -25.50 44.30
N HIS A 104 20.87 -26.82 44.44
CA HIS A 104 21.86 -27.79 43.96
C HIS A 104 21.48 -28.47 42.62
N ARG A 105 20.29 -28.19 42.08
CA ARG A 105 19.80 -28.81 40.84
C ARG A 105 20.12 -27.90 39.64
N VAL A 106 20.70 -28.48 38.59
CA VAL A 106 20.85 -27.80 37.29
C VAL A 106 19.49 -27.77 36.59
N VAL A 107 19.06 -26.57 36.19
CA VAL A 107 17.77 -26.31 35.54
C VAL A 107 17.95 -26.06 34.04
N TRP A 108 19.05 -25.41 33.66
CA TRP A 108 19.42 -25.13 32.28
C TRP A 108 20.94 -24.98 32.17
N TYR A 109 21.51 -25.32 31.02
CA TYR A 109 22.93 -25.16 30.75
C TYR A 109 23.19 -25.06 29.24
N THR A 110 24.34 -24.49 28.88
CA THR A 110 24.83 -24.46 27.49
C THR A 110 25.85 -25.56 27.25
N THR A 111 26.04 -25.90 25.97
CA THR A 111 27.09 -26.82 25.54
C THR A 111 27.91 -26.18 24.43
N SER A 112 29.23 -26.22 24.55
CA SER A 112 30.16 -25.87 23.48
C SER A 112 31.10 -27.03 23.17
N GLU A 113 31.44 -27.21 21.90
CA GLU A 113 32.48 -28.15 21.46
C GLU A 113 33.89 -27.60 21.71
N LYS A 114 34.02 -26.27 21.82
CA LYS A 114 35.28 -25.58 22.10
C LYS A 114 35.38 -25.27 23.59
N GLN A 115 36.60 -25.27 24.12
CA GLN A 115 36.88 -24.85 25.50
C GLN A 115 37.76 -23.60 25.47
N ALA A 116 37.42 -22.63 26.30
CA ALA A 116 38.27 -21.47 26.56
C ALA A 116 39.19 -21.73 27.75
N GLN A 117 40.35 -21.07 27.76
CA GLN A 117 41.25 -21.05 28.90
C GLN A 117 40.69 -20.14 30.01
N ASN A 118 40.21 -18.95 29.63
CA ASN A 118 39.59 -17.99 30.54
C ASN A 118 38.17 -17.64 30.06
N PRO A 119 37.19 -18.54 30.27
CA PRO A 119 35.83 -18.29 29.81
C PRO A 119 35.15 -17.15 30.55
N VAL A 120 34.53 -16.26 29.79
CA VAL A 120 33.69 -15.17 30.29
C VAL A 120 32.36 -15.15 29.54
N ALA A 121 31.28 -14.80 30.24
CA ALA A 121 30.00 -14.53 29.60
C ALA A 121 29.76 -13.03 29.54
N LYS A 122 29.36 -12.51 28.37
CA LYS A 122 29.22 -11.07 28.12
C LYS A 122 27.90 -10.76 27.43
N LEU A 123 27.18 -9.74 27.89
CA LEU A 123 25.98 -9.22 27.24
C LEU A 123 26.35 -8.02 26.34
N LEU A 124 26.15 -8.19 25.03
CA LEU A 124 26.45 -7.16 24.03
C LEU A 124 25.27 -6.19 23.86
N ASP A 125 25.53 -5.00 23.30
CA ASP A 125 24.50 -3.98 23.01
C ASP A 125 23.52 -4.37 21.90
N SER A 126 23.81 -5.44 21.16
CA SER A 126 22.85 -6.08 20.26
C SER A 126 21.80 -6.90 21.00
N GLY A 127 21.98 -7.16 22.31
CA GLY A 127 21.18 -8.09 23.10
C GLY A 127 21.68 -9.54 23.00
N ASN A 128 22.79 -9.79 22.30
CA ASN A 128 23.41 -11.12 22.22
C ASN A 128 24.20 -11.40 23.52
N LEU A 129 23.83 -12.48 24.22
CA LEU A 129 24.59 -13.01 25.34
C LEU A 129 25.57 -14.04 24.81
N VAL A 130 26.86 -13.77 24.93
CA VAL A 130 27.92 -14.62 24.37
C VAL A 130 28.79 -15.21 25.45
N VAL A 131 29.35 -16.39 25.20
CA VAL A 131 30.45 -16.94 25.98
C VAL A 131 31.68 -17.01 25.09
N ARG A 132 32.80 -16.49 25.56
CA ARG A 132 34.08 -16.40 24.82
C ARG A 132 35.26 -16.51 25.76
N ASP A 133 36.45 -16.70 25.20
CA ASP A 133 37.69 -16.53 25.97
C ASP A 133 37.97 -15.03 26.17
N GLU A 134 38.31 -14.64 27.38
CA GLU A 134 38.66 -13.25 27.73
C GLU A 134 39.81 -12.72 26.86
N ASN A 135 40.80 -13.59 26.59
CA ASN A 135 42.02 -13.24 25.87
C ASN A 135 41.90 -13.35 24.35
N GLU A 136 40.74 -13.79 23.83
CA GLU A 136 40.55 -13.96 22.39
C GLU A 136 40.51 -12.60 21.68
N THR A 137 41.36 -12.43 20.67
CA THR A 137 41.47 -11.17 19.92
C THR A 137 40.37 -11.04 18.86
N ASP A 138 39.85 -12.15 18.36
CA ASP A 138 38.70 -12.15 17.48
C ASP A 138 37.42 -11.84 18.29
N SER A 139 36.78 -10.72 17.99
CA SER A 139 35.57 -10.27 18.68
C SER A 139 34.37 -11.21 18.44
N GLU A 140 34.36 -11.99 17.36
CA GLU A 140 33.25 -12.87 16.97
C GLU A 140 33.51 -14.37 17.26
N ALA A 141 34.68 -14.70 17.81
CA ALA A 141 35.04 -16.06 18.19
C ALA A 141 34.32 -16.51 19.48
N TYR A 142 33.03 -16.84 19.34
CA TYR A 142 32.19 -17.29 20.45
C TYR A 142 32.26 -18.82 20.63
N LEU A 143 32.25 -19.26 21.89
CA LEU A 143 32.00 -20.65 22.28
C LEU A 143 30.51 -20.96 22.21
N TRP A 144 29.68 -19.98 22.57
CA TRP A 144 28.22 -20.06 22.59
C TRP A 144 27.63 -18.65 22.47
N GLN A 145 26.44 -18.52 21.87
CA GLN A 145 25.72 -17.25 21.81
C GLN A 145 24.20 -17.46 21.88
N SER A 146 23.48 -16.54 22.51
CA SER A 146 22.02 -16.61 22.65
C SER A 146 21.29 -16.44 21.31
N PHE A 147 21.90 -15.72 20.36
CA PHE A 147 21.34 -15.53 19.02
C PHE A 147 21.15 -16.82 18.21
N ASP A 148 21.82 -17.91 18.59
CA ASP A 148 21.64 -19.23 17.98
C ASP A 148 20.45 -20.01 18.56
N TYR A 149 19.90 -19.54 19.68
CA TYR A 149 18.81 -20.16 20.43
C TYR A 149 17.70 -19.14 20.70
N SER A 150 17.05 -18.68 19.63
CA SER A 150 15.97 -17.69 19.70
C SER A 150 14.75 -18.17 20.49
N SER A 151 14.12 -17.21 21.16
CA SER A 151 12.79 -17.32 21.78
C SER A 151 11.71 -17.04 20.71
N ASP A 152 10.64 -16.37 21.11
CA ASP A 152 9.58 -15.79 20.30
C ASP A 152 9.96 -14.50 19.56
N THR A 153 11.16 -13.95 19.81
CA THR A 153 11.59 -12.65 19.28
C THR A 153 12.83 -12.77 18.39
N THR A 154 12.84 -12.05 17.27
CA THR A 154 14.03 -11.83 16.43
C THR A 154 14.45 -10.36 16.49
N LEU A 155 15.65 -10.09 16.99
CA LEU A 155 16.31 -8.79 17.08
C LEU A 155 17.13 -8.46 15.83
N PRO A 156 17.52 -7.19 15.62
CA PRO A 156 18.44 -6.81 14.56
C PRO A 156 19.76 -7.61 14.65
N GLY A 157 20.28 -8.05 13.51
CA GLY A 157 21.51 -8.84 13.40
C GLY A 157 21.35 -10.34 13.69
N MET A 158 20.20 -10.80 14.20
CA MET A 158 19.94 -12.24 14.35
C MET A 158 19.83 -12.94 12.99
N LYS A 159 20.25 -14.21 12.96
CA LYS A 159 20.19 -15.06 11.75
C LYS A 159 19.05 -16.07 11.89
N LEU A 160 18.06 -15.99 11.00
CA LEU A 160 16.97 -16.97 10.91
C LEU A 160 17.19 -17.86 9.69
N GLY A 161 17.47 -19.16 9.87
CA GLY A 161 17.79 -20.08 8.78
C GLY A 161 18.77 -21.17 9.21
N TRP A 162 19.65 -21.60 8.30
CA TRP A 162 20.53 -22.74 8.52
C TRP A 162 22.01 -22.37 8.48
N ASN A 163 22.77 -22.99 9.38
CA ASN A 163 24.19 -23.24 9.18
C ASN A 163 24.35 -24.63 8.56
N LEU A 164 24.76 -24.67 7.29
CA LEU A 164 24.89 -25.90 6.51
C LEU A 164 26.12 -26.72 6.89
N ARG A 165 27.14 -26.09 7.52
CA ARG A 165 28.34 -26.81 7.99
C ARG A 165 28.05 -27.65 9.22
N THR A 166 27.29 -27.08 10.16
CA THR A 166 26.92 -27.75 11.43
C THR A 166 25.62 -28.53 11.32
N GLY A 167 24.83 -28.29 10.27
CA GLY A 167 23.51 -28.91 10.11
C GLY A 167 22.50 -28.42 11.14
N THR A 168 22.64 -27.17 11.60
CA THR A 168 21.77 -26.59 12.64
C THR A 168 20.86 -25.51 12.09
N GLU A 169 19.57 -25.59 12.44
CA GLU A 169 18.57 -24.58 12.15
C GLU A 169 18.46 -23.58 13.31
N LYS A 170 18.48 -22.30 12.97
CA LYS A 170 18.13 -21.17 13.83
C LYS A 170 16.73 -20.71 13.46
N ARG A 171 15.77 -20.97 14.36
CA ARG A 171 14.34 -20.70 14.16
C ARG A 171 13.75 -19.94 15.34
N MET A 172 12.72 -19.15 15.07
CA MET A 172 11.96 -18.44 16.09
C MET A 172 10.77 -19.30 16.52
N THR A 173 10.53 -19.44 17.82
CA THR A 173 9.43 -20.27 18.37
C THR A 173 8.59 -19.42 19.31
N SER A 174 7.27 -19.36 19.11
CA SER A 174 6.38 -18.58 19.98
C SER A 174 6.46 -19.02 21.43
N TRP A 175 6.08 -18.13 22.34
CA TRP A 175 5.66 -18.54 23.68
C TRP A 175 4.31 -19.24 23.62
N LYS A 176 4.04 -20.10 24.61
CA LYS A 176 2.76 -20.77 24.75
C LYS A 176 1.63 -19.80 25.06
N SER A 177 1.92 -18.75 25.85
CA SER A 177 1.03 -17.62 26.11
C SER A 177 1.81 -16.41 26.63
N PRO A 178 1.21 -15.20 26.73
CA PRO A 178 1.89 -14.03 27.31
C PRO A 178 2.44 -14.24 28.73
N ASN A 179 1.84 -15.16 29.49
CA ASN A 179 2.22 -15.46 30.88
C ASN A 179 3.02 -16.78 31.02
N ASP A 180 3.28 -17.48 29.91
CA ASP A 180 4.00 -18.75 29.90
C ASP A 180 5.04 -18.77 28.76
N PRO A 181 6.31 -18.45 29.05
CA PRO A 181 7.40 -18.38 28.07
C PRO A 181 7.92 -19.76 27.65
N SER A 182 7.26 -20.85 28.03
CA SER A 182 7.58 -22.17 27.46
C SER A 182 7.34 -22.19 25.95
N PRO A 183 8.11 -23.00 25.19
CA PRO A 183 7.93 -23.11 23.75
C PRO A 183 6.49 -23.47 23.38
N GLY A 184 5.90 -22.67 22.50
CA GLY A 184 4.59 -22.86 21.93
C GLY A 184 4.59 -23.78 20.70
N ASP A 185 3.46 -23.83 20.01
CA ASP A 185 3.21 -24.68 18.86
C ASP A 185 3.65 -24.04 17.53
N PHE A 186 3.83 -22.72 17.51
CA PHE A 186 4.22 -22.00 16.30
C PHE A 186 5.72 -21.76 16.24
N TYR A 187 6.31 -22.02 15.07
CA TYR A 187 7.69 -21.62 14.79
C TYR A 187 7.86 -21.15 13.35
N TRP A 188 8.78 -20.22 13.16
CA TRP A 188 9.19 -19.71 11.86
C TRP A 188 10.59 -20.25 11.53
N GLY A 189 10.68 -21.08 10.48
CA GLY A 189 11.91 -21.72 10.01
C GLY A 189 12.07 -21.68 8.49
N LEU A 190 13.16 -22.28 8.01
CA LEU A 190 13.53 -22.35 6.59
C LEU A 190 13.56 -23.82 6.14
N LEU A 191 12.80 -24.19 5.11
CA LEU A 191 12.89 -25.52 4.51
C LEU A 191 13.94 -25.54 3.39
N LEU A 192 14.87 -26.51 3.46
CA LEU A 192 16.01 -26.65 2.54
C LEU A 192 15.69 -27.56 1.34
N TYR A 193 14.62 -27.28 0.61
CA TYR A 193 14.39 -27.90 -0.70
C TYR A 193 15.42 -27.36 -1.74
N GLU A 194 15.36 -27.86 -2.98
CA GLU A 194 16.19 -27.30 -4.07
C GLU A 194 15.93 -25.80 -4.28
N TYR A 195 14.70 -25.36 -4.05
CA TYR A 195 14.34 -23.94 -3.97
C TYR A 195 13.93 -23.57 -2.54
N PRO A 196 14.85 -23.12 -1.66
CA PRO A 196 14.57 -22.93 -0.25
C PRO A 196 13.51 -21.87 0.02
N GLU A 197 12.69 -22.08 1.04
CA GLU A 197 11.60 -21.16 1.34
C GLU A 197 11.23 -21.12 2.84
N PHE A 198 10.80 -19.95 3.29
CA PHE A 198 10.41 -19.73 4.67
C PHE A 198 8.95 -20.12 4.94
N TYR A 199 8.74 -20.68 6.12
CA TYR A 199 7.44 -21.14 6.61
C TYR A 199 7.18 -20.69 8.04
N LEU A 200 5.90 -20.51 8.33
CA LEU A 200 5.37 -20.50 9.68
C LEU A 200 4.61 -21.83 9.86
N MET A 201 5.10 -22.65 10.78
CA MET A 201 4.58 -23.98 11.07
C MET A 201 3.73 -23.91 12.34
N LYS A 202 2.69 -24.75 12.41
CA LYS A 202 1.95 -25.06 13.64
C LYS A 202 2.12 -26.55 13.92
N GLY A 203 2.99 -26.90 14.86
CA GLY A 203 3.45 -28.27 15.04
C GLY A 203 4.14 -28.79 13.77
N THR A 204 3.56 -29.81 13.14
CA THR A 204 4.10 -30.41 11.90
C THR A 204 3.43 -29.90 10.62
N GLU A 205 2.41 -29.04 10.74
CA GLU A 205 1.64 -28.55 9.60
C GLU A 205 2.09 -27.14 9.18
N LYS A 206 2.12 -26.89 7.88
CA LYS A 206 2.36 -25.55 7.31
C LYS A 206 1.14 -24.69 7.59
N PHE A 207 1.31 -23.63 8.38
CA PHE A 207 0.25 -22.67 8.67
C PHE A 207 0.25 -21.52 7.64
N MET A 208 1.43 -21.03 7.31
CA MET A 208 1.67 -20.03 6.27
C MET A 208 2.97 -20.36 5.55
N ARG A 209 3.02 -20.02 4.27
CA ARG A 209 4.26 -20.00 3.49
C ARG A 209 4.60 -18.57 3.05
N ILE A 210 5.82 -18.15 3.37
CA ILE A 210 6.39 -16.90 2.86
C ILE A 210 6.97 -17.13 1.46
N GLY A 211 7.45 -18.34 1.19
CA GLY A 211 7.92 -18.76 -0.11
C GLY A 211 9.40 -18.41 -0.37
N PRO A 212 9.91 -18.73 -1.56
CA PRO A 212 11.33 -18.63 -1.86
C PRO A 212 11.79 -17.19 -2.10
N TRP A 213 13.10 -16.97 -1.96
CA TRP A 213 13.77 -15.72 -2.32
C TRP A 213 13.96 -15.63 -3.84
N ASN A 214 13.59 -14.50 -4.44
CA ASN A 214 13.63 -14.32 -5.90
C ASN A 214 14.69 -13.31 -6.39
N GLY A 215 15.69 -13.01 -5.56
CA GLY A 215 16.72 -12.00 -5.86
C GLY A 215 16.40 -10.61 -5.30
N LEU A 216 15.12 -10.26 -5.13
CA LEU A 216 14.69 -8.95 -4.59
C LEU A 216 13.98 -9.06 -3.24
N HIS A 217 13.09 -10.04 -3.10
CA HIS A 217 12.27 -10.26 -1.92
C HIS A 217 11.81 -11.73 -1.86
N PHE A 218 11.12 -12.12 -0.79
CA PHE A 218 10.46 -13.43 -0.77
C PHE A 218 9.13 -13.36 -1.54
N SER A 219 8.78 -14.45 -2.23
CA SER A 219 7.64 -14.48 -3.17
C SER A 219 6.28 -14.13 -2.55
N GLY A 220 6.05 -14.45 -1.28
CA GLY A 220 4.80 -14.20 -0.55
C GLY A 220 4.73 -12.84 0.17
N ILE A 221 5.82 -12.08 0.20
CA ILE A 221 5.88 -10.73 0.78
C ILE A 221 6.53 -9.74 -0.20
N PRO A 222 5.95 -9.57 -1.40
CA PRO A 222 6.56 -8.75 -2.44
C PRO A 222 6.51 -7.24 -2.15
N ASP A 223 5.71 -6.85 -1.14
CA ASP A 223 5.68 -5.50 -0.58
C ASP A 223 6.91 -5.19 0.31
N GLN A 224 7.77 -6.18 0.58
CA GLN A 224 8.99 -5.99 1.36
C GLN A 224 10.02 -5.23 0.51
N LYS A 225 9.99 -3.90 0.63
CA LYS A 225 10.87 -2.94 -0.06
C LYS A 225 11.79 -2.25 0.96
N PRO A 226 12.95 -1.71 0.53
CA PRO A 226 13.79 -0.88 1.38
C PRO A 226 12.94 0.21 2.04
N ASN A 227 13.12 0.41 3.33
CA ASN A 227 12.35 1.35 4.13
C ASN A 227 13.28 2.03 5.15
N PRO A 228 12.95 3.23 5.64
CA PRO A 228 13.85 4.01 6.49
C PRO A 228 14.04 3.45 7.92
N ILE A 229 13.36 2.36 8.28
CA ILE A 229 13.42 1.77 9.61
C ILE A 229 14.44 0.62 9.64
N TYR A 230 14.39 -0.27 8.65
CA TYR A 230 15.25 -1.44 8.60
C TYR A 230 15.60 -1.87 7.17
N ALA A 231 16.85 -2.26 6.99
CA ALA A 231 17.32 -3.05 5.87
C ALA A 231 17.16 -4.54 6.19
N PHE A 232 16.87 -5.34 5.17
CA PHE A 232 16.79 -6.79 5.29
C PHE A 232 17.68 -7.45 4.24
N ASN A 233 18.25 -8.59 4.58
CA ASN A 233 19.12 -9.35 3.71
C ASN A 233 18.79 -10.83 3.78
N TYR A 234 18.94 -11.50 2.64
CA TYR A 234 18.94 -12.95 2.56
C TYR A 234 20.29 -13.41 2.03
N ILE A 235 21.01 -14.19 2.84
CA ILE A 235 22.30 -14.75 2.50
C ILE A 235 22.05 -16.20 2.11
N SER A 236 22.48 -16.59 0.91
CA SER A 236 22.46 -17.98 0.46
C SER A 236 23.81 -18.33 -0.16
N ASN A 237 24.58 -19.16 0.52
CA ASN A 237 25.85 -19.67 0.03
C ASN A 237 26.05 -21.15 0.43
N ASN A 238 27.22 -21.72 0.14
CA ASN A 238 27.53 -23.13 0.43
C ASN A 238 27.70 -23.45 1.92
N TYR A 239 27.70 -22.44 2.80
CA TYR A 239 27.98 -22.59 4.23
C TYR A 239 26.77 -22.23 5.10
N GLU A 240 25.99 -21.24 4.69
CA GLU A 240 24.86 -20.75 5.45
C GLU A 240 23.78 -20.19 4.53
N ARG A 241 22.53 -20.34 4.98
CA ARG A 241 21.33 -19.82 4.31
C ARG A 241 20.42 -19.20 5.33
N TYR A 242 20.32 -17.89 5.38
CA TYR A 242 19.56 -17.22 6.44
C TYR A 242 19.04 -15.85 6.02
N TYR A 243 17.94 -15.48 6.66
CA TYR A 243 17.40 -14.13 6.69
C TYR A 243 17.95 -13.37 7.90
N THR A 244 18.26 -12.09 7.69
CA THR A 244 18.60 -11.16 8.76
C THR A 244 18.08 -9.77 8.42
N TYR A 245 18.01 -8.91 9.43
CA TYR A 245 17.70 -7.49 9.24
C TYR A 245 18.53 -6.64 10.20
N THR A 246 18.78 -5.41 9.77
CA THR A 246 19.55 -4.39 10.48
C THR A 246 18.73 -3.11 10.50
N LEU A 247 18.95 -2.25 11.48
CA LEU A 247 18.28 -0.97 11.57
C LEU A 247 19.05 0.06 10.73
N GLU A 248 18.33 0.94 10.04
CA GLU A 248 18.96 2.04 9.27
C GLU A 248 19.40 3.19 10.20
N ASN A 249 18.77 3.29 11.37
CA ASN A 249 19.11 4.25 12.42
C ASN A 249 19.19 3.51 13.77
N ASP A 250 20.33 3.62 14.45
CA ASP A 250 20.60 3.00 15.74
C ASP A 250 19.75 3.52 16.91
N ASP A 251 19.11 4.69 16.72
CA ASP A 251 18.14 5.26 17.66
C ASP A 251 16.76 4.60 17.58
N VAL A 252 16.45 3.95 16.45
CA VAL A 252 15.15 3.29 16.25
C VAL A 252 15.18 1.92 16.89
N ILE A 253 14.18 1.60 17.72
CA ILE A 253 14.05 0.25 18.30
C ILE A 253 12.96 -0.51 17.56
N SER A 254 13.31 -1.65 16.97
CA SER A 254 12.35 -2.56 16.32
C SER A 254 12.66 -4.02 16.63
N ARG A 255 11.60 -4.85 16.66
CA ARG A 255 11.68 -6.30 16.84
C ARG A 255 10.58 -7.03 16.08
N LEU A 256 10.85 -8.28 15.70
CA LEU A 256 9.85 -9.23 15.19
C LEU A 256 9.48 -10.21 16.29
N VAL A 257 8.18 -10.50 16.45
CA VAL A 257 7.67 -11.33 17.55
C VAL A 257 6.65 -12.33 17.02
N MET A 258 6.80 -13.59 17.39
CA MET A 258 5.83 -14.65 17.14
C MET A 258 4.84 -14.76 18.30
N ASN A 259 3.61 -14.31 18.09
CA ASN A 259 2.56 -14.37 19.10
C ASN A 259 1.59 -15.53 18.79
N GLN A 260 1.63 -16.58 19.62
CA GLN A 260 0.74 -17.73 19.49
C GLN A 260 -0.73 -17.39 19.75
N THR A 261 -1.02 -16.51 20.71
CA THR A 261 -2.40 -16.17 21.08
C THR A 261 -3.14 -15.51 19.92
N THR A 262 -2.46 -14.64 19.17
CA THR A 262 -3.01 -14.03 17.96
C THR A 262 -2.72 -14.83 16.69
N SER A 263 -1.89 -15.89 16.78
CA SER A 263 -1.39 -16.66 15.63
C SER A 263 -0.71 -15.79 14.56
N MET A 264 0.02 -14.76 14.99
CA MET A 264 0.65 -13.78 14.11
C MET A 264 2.13 -13.58 14.40
N CYS A 265 2.91 -13.35 13.35
CA CYS A 265 4.19 -12.66 13.44
C CYS A 265 3.96 -11.15 13.35
N ILE A 266 4.47 -10.39 14.32
CA ILE A 266 4.28 -8.94 14.38
C ILE A 266 5.64 -8.25 14.45
N ARG A 267 5.87 -7.28 13.55
CA ARG A 267 6.96 -6.31 13.68
C ARG A 267 6.47 -5.14 14.51
N TYR A 268 7.14 -4.88 15.61
CA TYR A 268 6.92 -3.71 16.44
C TYR A 268 8.02 -2.67 16.22
N VAL A 269 7.65 -1.40 16.34
CA VAL A 269 8.56 -0.25 16.42
C VAL A 269 8.21 0.51 17.70
N TRP A 270 9.22 0.84 18.49
CA TRP A 270 9.04 1.61 19.72
C TRP A 270 8.86 3.09 19.39
N MET A 271 7.83 3.71 19.95
CA MET A 271 7.57 5.14 19.83
C MET A 271 7.96 5.81 21.15
N GLU A 272 9.06 6.58 21.14
CA GLU A 272 9.60 7.19 22.36
C GLU A 272 8.65 8.24 22.96
N ASP A 273 8.03 9.09 22.12
CA ASP A 273 7.13 10.15 22.61
C ASP A 273 5.88 9.58 23.32
N ASP A 274 5.37 8.47 22.82
CA ASP A 274 4.16 7.82 23.33
C ASP A 274 4.45 6.72 24.36
N GLN A 275 5.71 6.28 24.49
CA GLN A 275 6.15 5.13 25.30
C GLN A 275 5.35 3.85 24.98
N ILE A 276 5.11 3.56 23.70
CA ILE A 276 4.36 2.37 23.24
C ILE A 276 5.07 1.60 22.14
N TRP A 277 4.85 0.28 22.10
CA TRP A 277 5.15 -0.55 20.95
C TRP A 277 4.06 -0.43 19.90
N LYS A 278 4.35 0.23 18.79
CA LYS A 278 3.44 0.36 17.66
C LYS A 278 3.61 -0.80 16.68
N VAL A 279 2.49 -1.38 16.22
CA VAL A 279 2.50 -2.40 15.17
C VAL A 279 2.89 -1.74 13.85
N TYR A 280 3.99 -2.20 13.25
CA TYR A 280 4.44 -1.74 11.93
C TYR A 280 3.96 -2.67 10.81
N LYS A 281 4.06 -4.00 11.02
CA LYS A 281 3.64 -5.02 10.05
C LYS A 281 3.23 -6.29 10.78
N SER A 282 2.25 -7.03 10.24
CA SER A 282 1.86 -8.35 10.73
C SER A 282 1.79 -9.38 9.60
N LEU A 283 1.96 -10.65 9.96
CA LEU A 283 1.75 -11.83 9.11
C LEU A 283 0.98 -12.88 9.94
N PRO A 284 -0.08 -13.53 9.44
CA PRO A 284 -0.75 -13.30 8.15
C PRO A 284 -1.37 -11.91 8.03
N LYS A 285 -1.41 -11.37 6.80
CA LYS A 285 -2.07 -10.08 6.51
C LYS A 285 -3.54 -10.26 6.20
N ASP A 286 -3.86 -11.31 5.48
CA ASP A 286 -5.19 -11.62 4.97
C ASP A 286 -5.34 -13.13 4.77
N ASN A 287 -6.51 -13.55 4.27
CA ASN A 287 -6.84 -14.97 4.12
C ASN A 287 -5.95 -15.69 3.08
N CYS A 288 -5.38 -14.98 2.10
CA CYS A 288 -4.55 -15.61 1.07
C CYS A 288 -3.12 -15.97 1.53
N ASP A 289 -2.76 -15.59 2.74
CA ASP A 289 -1.49 -15.98 3.34
C ASP A 289 -1.55 -17.35 4.05
N TYR A 290 -2.76 -17.84 4.36
CA TYR A 290 -2.93 -19.18 4.92
C TYR A 290 -2.60 -20.24 3.88
N TYR A 291 -1.80 -21.22 4.31
CA TYR A 291 -1.24 -22.21 3.42
C TYR A 291 -2.35 -23.06 2.75
N GLY A 292 -2.31 -23.11 1.41
CA GLY A 292 -3.10 -24.06 0.62
C GLY A 292 -4.60 -23.79 0.57
N LEU A 293 -5.06 -22.57 0.91
CA LEU A 293 -6.48 -22.20 0.97
C LEU A 293 -7.28 -22.59 -0.28
N CYS A 294 -6.70 -22.42 -1.47
CA CYS A 294 -7.39 -22.63 -2.76
C CYS A 294 -7.15 -24.01 -3.40
N GLY A 295 -6.47 -24.92 -2.70
CA GLY A 295 -6.12 -26.24 -3.22
C GLY A 295 -5.20 -26.21 -4.45
N ALA A 296 -5.11 -27.34 -5.14
CA ALA A 296 -4.28 -27.50 -6.35
C ALA A 296 -4.83 -26.68 -7.52
N TYR A 297 -3.95 -26.01 -8.26
CA TYR A 297 -4.23 -25.16 -9.43
C TYR A 297 -5.28 -24.05 -9.19
N GLY A 298 -5.57 -23.76 -7.93
CA GLY A 298 -6.33 -22.60 -7.50
C GLY A 298 -5.39 -21.46 -7.15
N THR A 299 -5.77 -20.24 -7.54
CA THR A 299 -5.09 -19.00 -7.16
C THR A 299 -5.93 -18.26 -6.15
N CYS A 300 -5.28 -17.84 -5.05
CA CYS A 300 -5.88 -16.95 -4.08
C CYS A 300 -5.74 -15.49 -4.53
N MET A 301 -6.86 -14.81 -4.69
CA MET A 301 -6.92 -13.39 -5.00
C MET A 301 -7.93 -12.79 -4.05
N ILE A 302 -7.42 -12.07 -3.05
CA ILE A 302 -8.26 -11.39 -2.07
C ILE A 302 -9.21 -10.41 -2.80
N THR A 303 -8.75 -9.84 -3.93
CA THR A 303 -9.51 -8.91 -4.79
C THR A 303 -10.56 -9.55 -5.71
N GLY A 304 -10.64 -10.88 -5.71
CA GLY A 304 -11.50 -11.65 -6.59
C GLY A 304 -12.92 -11.83 -6.07
N SER A 305 -13.91 -11.96 -6.97
CA SER A 305 -15.31 -12.23 -6.61
C SER A 305 -15.49 -13.49 -5.77
N GLN A 306 -14.56 -14.42 -5.88
CA GLN A 306 -14.31 -15.44 -4.89
C GLN A 306 -12.83 -15.38 -4.54
N ILE A 307 -12.51 -15.56 -3.25
CA ILE A 307 -11.13 -15.58 -2.74
C ILE A 307 -10.27 -16.56 -3.55
N CYS A 308 -10.84 -17.71 -3.91
CA CYS A 308 -10.20 -18.71 -4.74
C CYS A 308 -10.79 -18.77 -6.14
N GLN A 309 -9.91 -18.74 -7.14
CA GLN A 309 -10.25 -18.89 -8.55
C GLN A 309 -9.40 -19.99 -9.16
N CYS A 310 -9.96 -20.77 -10.08
CA CYS A 310 -9.15 -21.69 -10.87
C CYS A 310 -8.29 -20.94 -11.87
N LEU A 311 -7.06 -21.40 -12.05
CA LEU A 311 -6.20 -20.94 -13.14
C LEU A 311 -6.91 -21.08 -14.50
N LYS A 312 -6.60 -20.18 -15.44
CA LYS A 312 -7.19 -20.24 -16.78
C LYS A 312 -6.90 -21.60 -17.44
N GLY A 313 -7.95 -22.28 -17.92
CA GLY A 313 -7.88 -23.64 -18.47
C GLY A 313 -8.08 -24.76 -17.44
N PHE A 314 -8.46 -24.40 -16.21
CA PHE A 314 -8.83 -25.32 -15.15
C PHE A 314 -10.26 -25.04 -14.68
N SER A 315 -10.91 -26.05 -14.12
CA SER A 315 -12.25 -25.97 -13.54
C SER A 315 -12.25 -26.58 -12.13
N PRO A 316 -13.18 -26.18 -11.24
CA PRO A 316 -13.26 -26.74 -9.90
C PRO A 316 -13.44 -28.26 -9.93
N ASN A 317 -12.67 -28.99 -9.10
CA ASN A 317 -12.81 -30.45 -9.00
C ASN A 317 -14.20 -30.85 -8.48
N SER A 318 -14.73 -30.06 -7.54
CA SER A 318 -16.09 -30.19 -7.02
C SER A 318 -16.82 -28.85 -7.11
N PRO A 319 -17.59 -28.60 -8.20
CA PRO A 319 -18.32 -27.34 -8.36
C PRO A 319 -19.29 -27.03 -7.21
N LYS A 320 -19.87 -28.06 -6.59
CA LYS A 320 -20.78 -27.90 -5.45
C LYS A 320 -20.05 -27.37 -4.21
N ALA A 321 -18.90 -27.96 -3.87
CA ALA A 321 -18.07 -27.51 -2.75
C ALA A 321 -17.52 -26.09 -3.02
N TRP A 322 -17.02 -25.87 -4.24
CA TRP A 322 -16.47 -24.58 -4.67
C TRP A 322 -17.46 -23.43 -4.54
N ASN A 323 -18.71 -23.63 -4.99
CA ASN A 323 -19.79 -22.64 -4.87
C ASN A 323 -20.27 -22.43 -3.42
N SER A 324 -19.87 -23.31 -2.50
CA SER A 324 -20.17 -23.22 -1.07
C SER A 324 -18.98 -22.67 -0.26
N SER A 325 -17.96 -22.13 -0.96
CA SER A 325 -16.69 -21.63 -0.38
C SER A 325 -15.79 -22.70 0.26
N ASP A 326 -15.96 -23.96 -0.11
CA ASP A 326 -15.00 -25.02 0.19
C ASP A 326 -14.12 -25.27 -1.05
N TRP A 327 -12.91 -24.73 -1.01
CA TRP A 327 -11.92 -24.79 -2.09
C TRP A 327 -10.84 -25.85 -1.86
N SER A 328 -10.96 -26.65 -0.80
CA SER A 328 -9.94 -27.62 -0.38
C SER A 328 -9.57 -28.64 -1.47
N GLN A 329 -10.53 -28.99 -2.34
CA GLN A 329 -10.30 -29.93 -3.44
C GLN A 329 -9.63 -29.31 -4.68
N GLY A 330 -9.43 -28.00 -4.71
CA GLY A 330 -8.77 -27.31 -5.81
C GLY A 330 -9.49 -27.44 -7.16
N CYS A 331 -8.69 -27.34 -8.21
CA CYS A 331 -9.10 -27.32 -9.60
C CYS A 331 -8.40 -28.43 -10.39
N VAL A 332 -9.02 -28.84 -11.49
CA VAL A 332 -8.48 -29.84 -12.42
C VAL A 332 -8.41 -29.25 -13.82
N ARG A 333 -7.47 -29.73 -14.63
CA ARG A 333 -7.30 -29.29 -16.02
C ARG A 333 -8.53 -29.61 -16.85
N ASN A 334 -8.94 -28.68 -17.72
CA ASN A 334 -10.04 -28.91 -18.66
C ASN A 334 -9.64 -29.87 -19.79
N LYS A 335 -8.36 -29.82 -20.20
CA LYS A 335 -7.76 -30.71 -21.21
C LYS A 335 -6.53 -31.40 -20.66
N GLN A 336 -6.38 -32.68 -21.01
CA GLN A 336 -5.19 -33.44 -20.66
C GLN A 336 -4.01 -33.01 -21.54
N LEU A 337 -2.82 -32.96 -20.95
CA LEU A 337 -1.57 -32.67 -21.66
C LEU A 337 -1.20 -33.83 -22.58
N ASN A 338 -0.64 -33.51 -23.74
CA ASN A 338 -0.23 -34.50 -24.73
C ASN A 338 1.27 -34.41 -24.97
N CYS A 339 2.03 -34.86 -23.96
CA CYS A 339 3.49 -34.73 -23.93
C CYS A 339 4.23 -35.43 -25.10
N THR A 340 3.60 -36.42 -25.75
CA THR A 340 4.24 -37.18 -26.83
C THR A 340 4.40 -36.38 -28.12
N ASP A 341 3.57 -35.34 -28.33
CA ASP A 341 3.65 -34.43 -29.45
C ASP A 341 3.99 -33.02 -28.95
N LYS A 342 5.26 -32.62 -29.10
CA LYS A 342 5.78 -31.33 -28.59
C LYS A 342 5.06 -30.11 -29.16
N LEU A 343 4.33 -30.25 -30.27
CA LEU A 343 3.55 -29.17 -30.88
C LEU A 343 2.17 -29.00 -30.22
N LYS A 344 1.77 -29.91 -29.33
CA LYS A 344 0.45 -29.93 -28.67
C LYS A 344 0.46 -29.46 -27.22
N ASP A 345 1.62 -29.20 -26.64
CA ASP A 345 1.73 -28.53 -25.36
C ASP A 345 2.40 -27.16 -25.52
N GLY A 346 2.01 -26.20 -24.70
CA GLY A 346 2.74 -24.94 -24.55
C GLY A 346 2.55 -24.37 -23.16
N PHE A 347 2.75 -23.06 -23.00
CA PHE A 347 2.64 -22.43 -21.68
C PHE A 347 1.80 -21.17 -21.74
N VAL A 348 1.01 -20.99 -20.69
CA VAL A 348 0.35 -19.71 -20.39
C VAL A 348 1.18 -18.99 -19.33
N LYS A 349 1.44 -17.71 -19.59
CA LYS A 349 2.09 -16.82 -18.63
C LYS A 349 1.05 -16.29 -17.64
N VAL A 350 1.26 -16.54 -16.36
CA VAL A 350 0.49 -15.97 -15.25
C VAL A 350 1.37 -14.95 -14.56
N GLN A 351 0.93 -13.70 -14.53
CA GLN A 351 1.75 -12.59 -14.01
C GLN A 351 1.43 -12.28 -12.55
N GLY A 352 2.45 -11.84 -11.83
CA GLY A 352 2.30 -11.27 -10.49
C GLY A 352 1.82 -12.29 -9.45
N VAL A 353 2.45 -13.46 -9.37
CA VAL A 353 2.07 -14.48 -8.39
C VAL A 353 3.13 -14.73 -7.33
N LYS A 354 2.68 -15.12 -6.14
CA LYS A 354 3.45 -15.95 -5.21
C LYS A 354 3.58 -17.31 -5.90
N VAL A 355 4.79 -17.66 -6.33
CA VAL A 355 5.09 -18.93 -7.01
C VAL A 355 4.68 -20.12 -6.15
N PRO A 356 4.32 -21.29 -6.69
CA PRO A 356 3.74 -22.39 -5.90
C PRO A 356 4.69 -22.95 -4.83
N ASP A 357 4.15 -23.80 -3.95
CA ASP A 357 4.94 -24.60 -3.00
C ASP A 357 6.14 -25.28 -3.68
N THR A 358 7.30 -25.25 -3.04
CA THR A 358 8.57 -25.65 -3.67
C THR A 358 9.02 -27.08 -3.37
N THR A 359 8.21 -27.87 -2.67
CA THR A 359 8.57 -29.24 -2.23
C THR A 359 9.04 -30.13 -3.39
N TYR A 360 8.41 -30.00 -4.56
CA TYR A 360 8.75 -30.76 -5.77
C TYR A 360 9.27 -29.84 -6.88
N THR A 361 10.40 -29.19 -6.61
CA THR A 361 11.07 -28.30 -7.55
C THR A 361 12.45 -28.79 -7.95
N TRP A 362 12.88 -28.32 -9.12
CA TRP A 362 14.27 -28.41 -9.56
C TRP A 362 14.79 -27.03 -9.94
N VAL A 363 16.03 -26.72 -9.54
CA VAL A 363 16.65 -25.40 -9.75
C VAL A 363 17.96 -25.50 -10.52
N ASP A 364 18.16 -24.61 -11.49
CA ASP A 364 19.41 -24.42 -12.23
C ASP A 364 19.62 -22.93 -12.52
N GLU A 365 20.48 -22.31 -11.71
CA GLU A 365 20.79 -20.88 -11.79
C GLU A 365 21.63 -20.52 -13.04
N SER A 366 22.22 -21.52 -13.71
CA SER A 366 23.14 -21.31 -14.84
C SER A 366 22.46 -21.09 -16.19
N ILE A 367 21.15 -21.29 -16.27
CA ILE A 367 20.38 -21.21 -17.52
C ILE A 367 19.33 -20.11 -17.47
N GLY A 368 19.03 -19.52 -18.62
CA GLY A 368 17.98 -18.52 -18.76
C GLY A 368 16.60 -19.11 -19.06
N LEU A 369 15.58 -18.24 -19.05
CA LEU A 369 14.17 -18.59 -19.18
C LEU A 369 13.82 -19.40 -20.44
N GLU A 370 14.42 -19.11 -21.60
CA GLU A 370 14.11 -19.85 -22.83
C GLU A 370 14.62 -21.30 -22.77
N LYS A 371 15.82 -21.51 -22.24
CA LYS A 371 16.36 -22.86 -22.03
C LYS A 371 15.58 -23.61 -20.93
N CYS A 372 15.06 -22.87 -19.95
CA CYS A 372 14.15 -23.41 -18.94
C CYS A 372 12.85 -23.92 -19.58
N ARG A 373 12.27 -23.13 -20.49
CA ARG A 373 11.10 -23.51 -21.28
C ARG A 373 11.34 -24.80 -22.08
N GLU A 374 12.47 -24.89 -22.79
CA GLU A 374 12.83 -26.09 -23.54
C GLU A 374 13.00 -27.33 -22.65
N LYS A 375 13.70 -27.20 -21.52
CA LYS A 375 13.85 -28.28 -20.53
C LYS A 375 12.50 -28.75 -20.01
N CYS A 376 11.61 -27.82 -19.67
CA CYS A 376 10.27 -28.15 -19.17
C CYS A 376 9.41 -28.85 -20.24
N LEU A 377 9.44 -28.41 -21.51
CA LEU A 377 8.71 -29.10 -22.59
C LEU A 377 9.20 -30.53 -22.80
N ASN A 378 10.51 -30.75 -22.69
CA ASN A 378 11.14 -32.05 -22.88
C ASN A 378 10.91 -33.00 -21.69
N ASN A 379 10.39 -32.52 -20.56
CA ASN A 379 10.09 -33.33 -19.39
C ASN A 379 8.57 -33.39 -19.16
N CYS A 380 7.95 -34.56 -19.39
CA CYS A 380 6.49 -34.73 -19.29
C CYS A 380 5.90 -34.47 -17.91
N SER A 381 6.71 -34.56 -16.86
CA SER A 381 6.26 -34.30 -15.49
C SER A 381 6.30 -32.82 -15.13
N CYS A 382 6.95 -31.98 -15.95
CA CYS A 382 7.05 -30.54 -15.68
C CYS A 382 5.69 -29.85 -15.88
N MET A 383 5.19 -29.20 -14.83
CA MET A 383 3.89 -28.53 -14.82
C MET A 383 3.99 -27.01 -14.95
N ALA A 384 5.07 -26.42 -14.46
CA ALA A 384 5.34 -24.99 -14.59
C ALA A 384 6.83 -24.68 -14.49
N TYR A 385 7.22 -23.49 -14.96
CA TYR A 385 8.57 -22.96 -14.75
C TYR A 385 8.59 -21.44 -14.55
N THR A 386 9.71 -20.93 -14.03
CA THR A 386 10.00 -19.49 -13.88
C THR A 386 11.51 -19.25 -13.70
N ASN A 387 11.94 -17.99 -13.60
CA ASN A 387 13.29 -17.60 -13.20
C ASN A 387 13.50 -17.78 -11.69
N SER A 388 14.69 -18.17 -11.24
CA SER A 388 14.99 -18.19 -9.79
C SER A 388 15.35 -16.80 -9.26
N ASP A 389 15.87 -15.92 -10.12
CA ASP A 389 16.19 -14.53 -9.81
C ASP A 389 15.49 -13.59 -10.82
N ILE A 390 14.75 -12.60 -10.33
CA ILE A 390 14.00 -11.65 -11.16
C ILE A 390 14.68 -10.29 -11.32
N THR A 391 15.89 -10.11 -10.80
CA THR A 391 16.66 -8.88 -10.95
C THR A 391 17.01 -8.62 -12.42
N GLY A 392 17.02 -7.35 -12.83
CA GLY A 392 17.33 -6.95 -14.20
C GLY A 392 16.40 -7.60 -15.24
N ALA A 393 16.94 -8.43 -16.13
CA ALA A 393 16.18 -9.17 -17.14
C ALA A 393 15.64 -10.53 -16.62
N GLY A 394 16.04 -10.92 -15.40
CA GLY A 394 15.78 -12.23 -14.80
C GLY A 394 16.73 -13.32 -15.29
N SER A 395 17.06 -14.25 -14.39
CA SER A 395 17.99 -15.36 -14.62
C SER A 395 17.64 -16.61 -13.81
N GLY A 396 18.29 -17.71 -14.16
CA GLY A 396 18.07 -19.02 -13.55
C GLY A 396 16.77 -19.67 -13.99
N CYS A 397 16.57 -20.90 -13.56
CA CYS A 397 15.43 -21.73 -13.91
C CYS A 397 14.94 -22.50 -12.71
N VAL A 398 13.64 -22.44 -12.48
CA VAL A 398 12.93 -23.29 -11.52
C VAL A 398 11.83 -24.02 -12.26
N MET A 399 11.73 -25.34 -12.08
CA MET A 399 10.66 -26.18 -12.63
C MET A 399 9.89 -26.88 -11.51
N TRP A 400 8.57 -27.00 -11.65
CA TRP A 400 7.69 -27.72 -10.72
C TRP A 400 7.22 -29.05 -11.30
N PHE A 401 7.20 -30.08 -10.45
CA PHE A 401 6.74 -31.43 -10.78
C PHE A 401 5.58 -31.84 -9.87
N GLY A 402 4.37 -31.97 -10.45
CA GLY A 402 3.15 -32.26 -9.70
C GLY A 402 2.26 -31.04 -9.51
N ASP A 403 1.33 -31.14 -8.56
CA ASP A 403 0.27 -30.16 -8.40
C ASP A 403 0.81 -28.82 -7.88
N LEU A 404 0.35 -27.74 -8.53
CA LEU A 404 0.75 -26.39 -8.17
C LEU A 404 -0.18 -25.89 -7.06
N ILE A 405 0.33 -25.79 -5.83
CA ILE A 405 -0.46 -25.47 -4.63
C ILE A 405 0.06 -24.16 -4.01
N ASP A 406 -0.80 -23.47 -3.26
CA ASP A 406 -0.46 -22.29 -2.48
C ASP A 406 0.04 -21.10 -3.35
N ILE A 407 -0.68 -20.90 -4.46
CA ILE A 407 -0.49 -19.78 -5.37
C ILE A 407 -1.38 -18.62 -4.92
N ARG A 408 -0.78 -17.44 -4.81
CA ARG A 408 -1.50 -16.18 -4.56
C ARG A 408 -1.23 -15.23 -5.72
N GLN A 409 -2.25 -14.51 -6.18
CA GLN A 409 -2.09 -13.45 -7.17
C GLN A 409 -2.03 -12.08 -6.48
N PHE A 410 -1.12 -11.23 -6.94
CA PHE A 410 -0.94 -9.86 -6.51
C PHE A 410 -1.27 -8.93 -7.68
N ASP A 411 -1.81 -7.73 -7.38
CA ASP A 411 -2.25 -6.80 -8.43
C ASP A 411 -1.08 -6.13 -9.18
N ASN A 412 0.00 -5.80 -8.47
CA ASN A 412 1.09 -4.95 -8.98
C ASN A 412 2.51 -5.45 -8.67
N ASP A 413 2.66 -6.53 -7.90
CA ASP A 413 3.96 -7.11 -7.56
C ASP A 413 3.93 -8.64 -7.78
N GLY A 414 4.97 -9.36 -7.32
CA GLY A 414 5.08 -10.81 -7.47
C GLY A 414 5.88 -11.22 -8.70
N GLN A 415 5.79 -12.49 -9.08
CA GLN A 415 6.65 -13.09 -10.09
C GLN A 415 5.84 -13.75 -11.20
N ASP A 416 6.35 -13.72 -12.42
CA ASP A 416 5.73 -14.42 -13.55
C ASP A 416 5.90 -15.94 -13.41
N LEU A 417 4.85 -16.71 -13.65
CA LEU A 417 4.86 -18.18 -13.66
C LEU A 417 4.33 -18.70 -14.99
N TYR A 418 5.05 -19.63 -15.62
CA TYR A 418 4.68 -20.21 -16.90
C TYR A 418 4.11 -21.59 -16.69
N ILE A 419 2.80 -21.75 -16.85
CA ILE A 419 2.08 -23.00 -16.55
C ILE A 419 1.85 -23.76 -17.85
N ARG A 420 2.19 -25.05 -17.86
CA ARG A 420 2.04 -25.93 -19.02
C ARG A 420 0.57 -26.16 -19.32
N MET A 421 0.17 -26.04 -20.58
CA MET A 421 -1.22 -26.17 -21.06
C MET A 421 -1.26 -26.93 -22.39
N ASP A 422 -2.41 -27.52 -22.72
CA ASP A 422 -2.66 -28.03 -24.07
C ASP A 422 -2.72 -26.85 -25.06
N ALA A 423 -2.12 -27.03 -26.24
CA ALA A 423 -1.96 -25.99 -27.24
C ALA A 423 -3.31 -25.45 -27.77
N SER A 424 -4.38 -26.26 -27.73
CA SER A 424 -5.71 -25.80 -28.14
C SER A 424 -6.30 -24.77 -27.16
N GLU A 425 -5.80 -24.69 -25.93
CA GLU A 425 -6.21 -23.71 -24.92
C GLU A 425 -5.38 -22.41 -24.97
N LEU A 426 -4.30 -22.40 -25.75
CA LEU A 426 -3.50 -21.22 -26.03
C LEU A 426 -4.22 -20.42 -27.13
N GLY A 427 -5.01 -19.43 -26.74
CA GLY A 427 -5.83 -18.65 -27.69
C GLY A 427 -5.04 -18.13 -28.89
N GLU A 428 -5.55 -18.38 -30.11
CA GLU A 428 -4.96 -17.85 -31.34
C GLU A 428 -4.85 -16.32 -31.29
N GLU A 429 -3.65 -15.77 -31.54
CA GLU A 429 -3.46 -14.35 -31.86
C GLU A 429 -4.16 -14.02 -33.21
N LYS A 430 -5.48 -13.82 -33.16
CA LYS A 430 -6.31 -13.48 -34.34
C LYS A 430 -6.04 -12.09 -34.94
N GLY A 431 -5.07 -11.35 -34.40
CA GLY A 431 -4.70 -10.01 -34.89
C GLY A 431 -3.98 -10.05 -36.25
N HIS A 432 -3.04 -10.98 -36.44
CA HIS A 432 -2.12 -10.86 -37.58
C HIS A 432 -2.75 -11.22 -38.94
N LYS A 433 -3.65 -12.22 -38.97
CA LYS A 433 -4.35 -12.62 -40.21
C LYS A 433 -5.38 -11.58 -40.68
N LYS A 434 -6.07 -10.88 -39.78
CA LYS A 434 -7.04 -9.84 -40.16
C LYS A 434 -6.35 -8.59 -40.71
N VAL A 435 -5.22 -8.19 -40.15
CA VAL A 435 -4.45 -7.02 -40.63
C VAL A 435 -3.92 -7.24 -42.04
N ILE A 436 -3.40 -8.44 -42.36
CA ILE A 436 -2.89 -8.75 -43.71
C ILE A 436 -4.01 -8.70 -44.76
N ILE A 437 -5.22 -9.17 -44.43
CA ILE A 437 -6.38 -9.13 -45.34
C ILE A 437 -6.89 -7.70 -45.53
N ILE A 438 -6.89 -6.87 -44.48
CA ILE A 438 -7.32 -5.46 -44.56
C ILE A 438 -6.32 -4.62 -45.36
N VAL A 439 -5.02 -4.84 -45.17
CA VAL A 439 -3.96 -4.11 -45.89
C VAL A 439 -3.93 -4.48 -47.38
N SER A 440 -4.11 -5.76 -47.72
CA SER A 440 -4.16 -6.19 -49.13
C SER A 440 -5.39 -5.65 -49.87
N THR A 441 -6.56 -5.62 -49.22
CA THR A 441 -7.78 -5.07 -49.83
C THR A 441 -7.76 -3.55 -49.97
N THR A 442 -7.19 -2.83 -49.00
CA THR A 442 -7.05 -1.35 -49.10
C THR A 442 -6.06 -0.92 -50.18
N ILE A 443 -4.94 -1.64 -50.37
CA ILE A 443 -3.97 -1.33 -51.43
C ILE A 443 -4.59 -1.49 -52.83
N ILE A 444 -5.41 -2.52 -53.05
CA ILE A 444 -6.10 -2.76 -54.33
C ILE A 444 -7.11 -1.64 -54.62
N ILE A 445 -7.86 -1.20 -53.60
CA ILE A 445 -8.83 -0.10 -53.74
C ILE A 445 -8.12 1.23 -54.05
N ILE A 446 -7.00 1.51 -53.37
CA ILE A 446 -6.22 2.74 -53.59
C ILE A 446 -5.62 2.76 -55.01
N LEU A 447 -5.09 1.64 -55.49
CA LEU A 447 -4.57 1.54 -56.86
C LEU A 447 -5.68 1.66 -57.92
N GLY A 448 -6.87 1.13 -57.66
CA GLY A 448 -8.06 1.31 -58.50
C GLY A 448 -8.55 2.77 -58.55
N MET A 449 -8.55 3.46 -57.40
CA MET A 449 -8.95 4.87 -57.33
C MET A 449 -7.92 5.81 -57.98
N LEU A 450 -6.62 5.51 -57.85
CA LEU A 450 -5.56 6.28 -58.51
C LEU A 450 -5.59 6.11 -60.04
N SER A 451 -5.86 4.91 -60.55
CA SER A 451 -5.99 4.68 -61.99
C SER A 451 -7.24 5.37 -62.59
N ILE A 452 -8.36 5.39 -61.87
CA ILE A 452 -9.56 6.17 -62.24
C ILE A 452 -9.29 7.69 -62.15
N GLY A 453 -8.56 8.14 -61.13
CA GLY A 453 -8.14 9.53 -60.97
C GLY A 453 -7.22 10.00 -62.09
N CYS A 454 -6.21 9.22 -62.45
CA CYS A 454 -5.32 9.50 -63.59
C CYS A 454 -6.07 9.51 -64.93
N TYR A 455 -7.05 8.61 -65.11
CA TYR A 455 -7.90 8.60 -66.30
C TYR A 455 -8.82 9.83 -66.40
N ARG A 456 -9.38 10.28 -65.26
CA ARG A 456 -10.20 11.51 -65.18
C ARG A 456 -9.36 12.78 -65.42
N VAL A 457 -8.15 12.85 -64.87
CA VAL A 457 -7.21 13.96 -65.09
C VAL A 457 -6.72 13.99 -66.55
N TYR A 458 -6.47 12.83 -67.17
CA TYR A 458 -6.14 12.73 -68.59
C TYR A 458 -7.27 13.23 -69.51
N ILE A 459 -8.53 12.96 -69.17
CA ILE A 459 -9.69 13.48 -69.92
C ILE A 459 -9.91 14.97 -69.64
N PHE A 460 -9.69 15.43 -68.40
CA PHE A 460 -9.84 16.83 -67.99
C PHE A 460 -8.78 17.74 -68.60
N TRP A 461 -7.53 17.29 -68.74
CA TRP A 461 -6.45 18.04 -69.39
C TRP A 461 -6.59 18.13 -70.92
N ARG A 462 -7.46 17.31 -71.52
CA ARG A 462 -7.70 17.34 -72.97
C ARG A 462 -8.84 18.30 -73.37
N GLY A 463 -9.49 18.95 -72.42
CA GLY A 463 -10.53 19.92 -72.69
C GLY A 463 -10.59 20.97 -71.59
N ILE A 464 -9.84 22.06 -71.76
CA ILE A 464 -10.19 23.47 -71.46
C ILE A 464 -8.93 24.32 -71.68
N THR A 465 -8.82 24.84 -72.91
CA THR A 465 -8.38 26.22 -73.17
C THR A 465 -9.57 27.14 -72.95
N GLU A 466 -9.32 28.35 -72.46
CA GLU A 466 -10.19 29.53 -72.38
C GLU A 466 -11.08 29.77 -71.12
N PHE A 467 -10.67 30.83 -70.41
CA PHE A 467 -11.44 32.04 -70.03
C PHE A 467 -12.23 32.12 -68.71
N SER A 468 -11.65 32.96 -67.82
CA SER A 468 -12.19 34.06 -67.00
C SER A 468 -13.60 34.06 -66.39
N ASP A 469 -13.56 34.40 -65.10
CA ASP A 469 -14.38 35.35 -64.33
C ASP A 469 -15.77 35.02 -63.76
N THR A 470 -15.90 35.53 -62.53
CA THR A 470 -17.06 36.04 -61.78
C THR A 470 -17.86 35.17 -60.81
N ILE A 471 -18.18 35.86 -59.71
CA ILE A 471 -18.78 35.52 -58.41
C ILE A 471 -20.31 35.36 -58.55
N ASP A 472 -20.93 34.37 -57.88
CA ASP A 472 -21.89 34.56 -56.75
C ASP A 472 -22.83 33.35 -56.50
N ASP A 473 -23.03 33.08 -55.21
CA ASP A 473 -24.20 32.58 -54.47
C ASP A 473 -24.90 31.19 -54.65
N GLN A 474 -25.23 30.65 -53.45
CA GLN A 474 -26.32 29.74 -53.03
C GLN A 474 -26.19 28.19 -52.95
N ASN A 475 -26.12 27.77 -51.66
CA ASN A 475 -26.93 26.77 -50.97
C ASN A 475 -26.80 25.27 -51.31
N ARG A 476 -26.35 24.48 -50.30
CA ARG A 476 -27.22 23.53 -49.55
C ARG A 476 -26.44 22.72 -48.49
N GLY A 477 -26.84 22.92 -47.23
CA GLY A 477 -27.27 21.86 -46.30
C GLY A 477 -26.28 20.77 -45.87
N GLY A 478 -25.84 20.88 -44.61
CA GLY A 478 -25.78 19.75 -43.69
C GLY A 478 -24.45 19.00 -43.60
N SER A 479 -23.63 19.36 -42.62
CA SER A 479 -22.82 18.39 -41.87
C SER A 479 -22.51 18.96 -40.49
N GLU A 480 -22.68 18.12 -39.48
CA GLU A 480 -22.44 18.39 -38.06
C GLU A 480 -21.02 18.92 -37.83
N ASP A 481 -20.91 20.14 -37.26
CA ASP A 481 -19.65 20.70 -36.77
C ASP A 481 -19.17 19.88 -35.56
N ASP A 482 -18.28 18.91 -35.79
CA ASP A 482 -17.43 18.36 -34.72
C ASP A 482 -16.30 19.37 -34.49
N HIS A 483 -16.32 20.08 -33.37
CA HIS A 483 -15.24 20.99 -32.99
C HIS A 483 -13.94 20.18 -32.77
N ASP A 484 -13.09 20.11 -33.79
CA ASP A 484 -11.76 19.52 -33.68
C ASP A 484 -10.90 20.35 -32.71
N LEU A 485 -10.45 19.71 -31.62
CA LEU A 485 -9.54 20.28 -30.65
C LEU A 485 -8.18 20.60 -31.33
N PRO A 486 -7.65 21.83 -31.25
CA PRO A 486 -6.39 22.18 -31.89
C PRO A 486 -5.21 21.34 -31.43
N LEU A 487 -4.48 20.75 -32.38
CA LEU A 487 -3.19 20.10 -32.14
C LEU A 487 -2.07 21.14 -32.22
N LEU A 488 -1.40 21.37 -31.10
CA LEU A 488 -0.29 22.32 -31.00
C LEU A 488 1.04 21.61 -31.25
N GLU A 489 1.93 22.23 -32.03
CA GLU A 489 3.26 21.70 -32.29
C GLU A 489 4.10 21.68 -31.01
N HIS A 490 4.88 20.61 -30.83
CA HIS A 490 5.76 20.43 -29.68
C HIS A 490 6.73 21.61 -29.50
N SER A 491 7.31 22.10 -30.60
CA SER A 491 8.19 23.28 -30.65
C SER A 491 7.55 24.54 -30.07
N THR A 492 6.26 24.75 -30.35
CA THR A 492 5.49 25.91 -29.87
C THR A 492 5.34 25.86 -28.36
N ILE A 493 5.05 24.68 -27.81
CA ILE A 493 4.89 24.49 -26.36
C ILE A 493 6.24 24.59 -25.63
N VAL A 494 7.29 23.99 -26.18
CA VAL A 494 8.65 24.10 -25.64
C VAL A 494 9.07 25.57 -25.57
N THR A 495 8.83 26.33 -26.63
CA THR A 495 9.17 27.77 -26.66
C THR A 495 8.33 28.55 -25.66
N ALA A 496 7.01 28.31 -25.64
CA ALA A 496 6.09 29.03 -24.75
C ALA A 496 6.37 28.78 -23.25
N THR A 497 6.94 27.63 -22.90
CA THR A 497 7.26 27.24 -21.52
C THR A 497 8.72 27.44 -21.14
N ASP A 498 9.53 28.06 -22.00
CA ASP A 498 10.98 28.21 -21.83
C ASP A 498 11.67 26.85 -21.57
N ASN A 499 11.41 25.89 -22.45
CA ASN A 499 11.89 24.51 -22.37
C ASN A 499 11.51 23.81 -21.05
N PHE A 500 10.26 23.97 -20.60
CA PHE A 500 9.76 23.44 -19.33
C PHE A 500 10.62 23.85 -18.12
N ALA A 501 11.06 25.10 -18.11
CA ALA A 501 11.90 25.64 -17.05
C ALA A 501 11.25 25.43 -15.67
N ILE A 502 12.06 25.09 -14.66
CA ILE A 502 11.57 24.83 -13.31
C ILE A 502 10.85 26.07 -12.73
N GLN A 503 11.31 27.28 -13.06
CA GLN A 503 10.66 28.54 -12.66
C GLN A 503 9.23 28.69 -13.21
N ASN A 504 8.91 28.01 -14.30
CA ASN A 504 7.59 28.02 -14.92
C ASN A 504 6.69 26.90 -14.39
N LYS A 505 7.20 25.99 -13.54
CA LYS A 505 6.39 24.93 -12.93
C LYS A 505 5.43 25.54 -11.90
N ILE A 506 4.12 25.38 -12.13
CA ILE A 506 3.06 25.95 -11.28
C ILE A 506 2.38 24.91 -10.39
N GLY A 507 2.58 23.63 -10.66
CA GLY A 507 2.06 22.54 -9.84
C GLY A 507 2.55 21.17 -10.31
N GLU A 508 2.39 20.17 -9.46
CA GLU A 508 2.64 18.77 -9.78
C GLU A 508 1.64 17.92 -8.99
N GLY A 509 0.95 17.02 -9.69
CA GLY A 509 0.02 16.06 -9.10
C GLY A 509 0.27 14.65 -9.63
N GLY A 510 -0.61 13.70 -9.29
CA GLY A 510 -0.48 12.29 -9.70
C GLY A 510 -0.41 12.03 -11.21
N PHE A 511 -0.72 13.05 -12.02
CA PHE A 511 -0.75 12.97 -13.49
C PHE A 511 0.42 13.66 -14.18
N GLY A 512 1.34 14.26 -13.41
CA GLY A 512 2.54 14.92 -13.91
C GLY A 512 2.60 16.42 -13.64
N PRO A 513 3.72 17.08 -14.01
CA PRO A 513 3.95 18.49 -13.76
C PRO A 513 3.12 19.39 -14.69
N VAL A 514 2.71 20.54 -14.16
CA VAL A 514 2.02 21.62 -14.89
C VAL A 514 2.91 22.85 -14.96
N TYR A 515 3.08 23.40 -16.15
CA TYR A 515 3.91 24.58 -16.41
C TYR A 515 3.06 25.75 -16.90
N LYS A 516 3.38 26.97 -16.46
CA LYS A 516 2.91 28.20 -17.08
C LYS A 516 3.70 28.42 -18.37
N GLY A 517 3.01 28.87 -19.42
CA GLY A 517 3.66 29.35 -20.63
C GLY A 517 2.94 30.54 -21.24
N THR A 518 3.60 31.21 -22.17
CA THR A 518 3.03 32.31 -22.94
C THR A 518 3.21 32.02 -24.42
N LEU A 519 2.10 31.85 -25.14
CA LEU A 519 2.13 31.67 -26.58
C LEU A 519 2.66 32.93 -27.28
N VAL A 520 3.13 32.79 -28.51
CA VAL A 520 3.63 33.92 -29.33
C VAL A 520 2.56 35.00 -29.54
N THR A 521 1.30 34.63 -29.44
CA THR A 521 0.12 35.50 -29.48
C THR A 521 -0.06 36.35 -28.22
N GLY A 522 0.76 36.16 -27.18
CA GLY A 522 0.64 36.80 -25.87
C GLY A 522 -0.33 36.09 -24.91
N GLN A 523 -1.00 35.02 -25.35
CA GLN A 523 -1.94 34.28 -24.53
C GLN A 523 -1.21 33.43 -23.47
N GLU A 524 -1.54 33.63 -22.20
CA GLU A 524 -1.06 32.78 -21.11
C GLU A 524 -1.77 31.42 -21.08
N ILE A 525 -0.99 30.35 -20.92
CA ILE A 525 -1.45 28.97 -20.95
C ILE A 525 -0.91 28.17 -19.76
N ALA A 526 -1.63 27.11 -19.39
CA ALA A 526 -1.17 26.08 -18.47
C ALA A 526 -0.97 24.76 -19.23
N VAL A 527 0.24 24.21 -19.17
CA VAL A 527 0.65 23.01 -19.90
C VAL A 527 0.85 21.86 -18.92
N LYS A 528 -0.08 20.90 -18.92
CA LYS A 528 0.01 19.66 -18.13
C LYS A 528 0.77 18.63 -18.96
N ARG A 529 2.00 18.31 -18.56
CA ARG A 529 2.83 17.29 -19.21
C ARG A 529 2.64 15.96 -18.48
N LEU A 530 2.17 14.95 -19.21
CA LEU A 530 1.84 13.66 -18.61
C LEU A 530 3.10 12.82 -18.34
N SER A 531 3.10 12.09 -17.22
CA SER A 531 4.25 11.27 -16.81
C SER A 531 4.60 10.16 -17.82
N ARG A 532 5.90 9.99 -18.09
CA ARG A 532 6.45 9.02 -19.06
C ARG A 532 6.45 7.57 -18.53
N SER A 533 6.36 7.36 -17.22
CA SER A 533 6.50 6.06 -16.55
C SER A 533 5.18 5.32 -16.29
N SER A 534 4.02 5.91 -16.61
CA SER A 534 2.72 5.33 -16.28
C SER A 534 1.88 4.97 -17.52
N ARG A 535 1.40 3.71 -17.59
CA ARG A 535 0.37 3.27 -18.57
C ARG A 535 -0.95 4.02 -18.38
N GLN A 536 -1.15 4.61 -17.21
CA GLN A 536 -2.35 5.33 -16.78
C GLN A 536 -2.49 6.70 -17.46
N GLY A 537 -1.39 7.45 -17.62
CA GLY A 537 -1.41 8.77 -18.25
C GLY A 537 -1.95 8.77 -19.69
N THR A 538 -1.82 7.66 -20.42
CA THR A 538 -2.39 7.54 -21.78
C THR A 538 -3.91 7.36 -21.79
N THR A 539 -4.48 6.70 -20.77
CA THR A 539 -5.94 6.51 -20.67
C THR A 539 -6.61 7.81 -20.21
N GLU A 540 -6.01 8.49 -19.24
CA GLU A 540 -6.48 9.78 -18.73
C GLU A 540 -6.38 10.87 -19.79
N PHE A 541 -5.29 10.92 -20.55
CA PHE A 541 -5.17 11.80 -21.72
C PHE A 541 -6.36 11.64 -22.68
N LYS A 542 -6.67 10.39 -23.06
CA LYS A 542 -7.77 10.10 -23.98
C LYS A 542 -9.13 10.48 -23.39
N ASN A 543 -9.33 10.23 -22.09
CA ASN A 543 -10.57 10.61 -21.41
C ASN A 543 -10.73 12.13 -21.37
N GLU A 544 -9.68 12.83 -20.97
CA GLU A 544 -9.71 14.28 -20.79
C GLU A 544 -9.92 14.97 -22.15
N VAL A 545 -9.16 14.61 -23.19
CA VAL A 545 -9.38 15.11 -24.57
C VAL A 545 -10.81 14.84 -25.04
N LYS A 546 -11.35 13.63 -24.81
CA LYS A 546 -12.71 13.26 -25.26
C LYS A 546 -13.81 14.03 -24.53
N LEU A 547 -13.62 14.29 -23.24
CA LEU A 547 -14.61 14.93 -22.37
C LEU A 547 -14.56 16.45 -22.48
N ILE A 548 -13.41 17.04 -22.17
CA ILE A 548 -13.30 18.48 -21.96
C ILE A 548 -13.35 19.29 -23.26
N ALA A 549 -12.95 18.69 -24.40
CA ALA A 549 -13.08 19.34 -25.71
C ALA A 549 -14.54 19.69 -26.05
N LYS A 550 -15.51 18.99 -25.44
CA LYS A 550 -16.95 19.17 -25.66
C LYS A 550 -17.65 19.94 -24.55
N LEU A 551 -16.93 20.36 -23.51
CA LEU A 551 -17.48 21.08 -22.36
C LEU A 551 -17.16 22.57 -22.44
N GLN A 552 -18.20 23.39 -22.38
CA GLN A 552 -18.07 24.85 -22.37
C GLN A 552 -19.03 25.43 -21.33
N HIS A 553 -18.46 25.88 -20.22
CA HIS A 553 -19.23 26.53 -19.16
C HIS A 553 -18.32 27.46 -18.36
N ARG A 554 -18.86 28.57 -17.85
CA ARG A 554 -18.07 29.60 -17.12
C ARG A 554 -17.35 29.06 -15.88
N ASN A 555 -17.90 27.99 -15.28
CA ASN A 555 -17.36 27.36 -14.08
C ASN A 555 -16.62 26.05 -14.34
N LEU A 556 -16.19 25.79 -15.58
CA LEU A 556 -15.31 24.67 -15.94
C LEU A 556 -14.06 25.22 -16.63
N VAL A 557 -12.89 24.61 -16.40
CA VAL A 557 -11.66 25.02 -17.08
C VAL A 557 -11.72 24.64 -18.56
N LYS A 558 -11.39 25.59 -19.44
CA LYS A 558 -11.36 25.38 -20.89
C LYS A 558 -10.04 24.74 -21.34
N LEU A 559 -10.13 23.64 -22.09
CA LEU A 559 -8.99 23.11 -22.84
C LEU A 559 -8.84 23.88 -24.14
N LEU A 560 -7.64 24.38 -24.39
CA LEU A 560 -7.28 25.17 -25.57
C LEU A 560 -6.70 24.30 -26.69
N GLY A 561 -6.04 23.20 -26.34
CA GLY A 561 -5.44 22.27 -27.30
C GLY A 561 -4.73 21.11 -26.64
N CYS A 562 -4.17 20.22 -27.47
CA CYS A 562 -3.29 19.15 -27.00
C CYS A 562 -2.07 18.99 -27.90
N CYS A 563 -1.03 18.35 -27.39
CA CYS A 563 0.16 17.99 -28.15
C CYS A 563 0.44 16.51 -27.97
N VAL A 564 0.69 15.82 -29.08
CA VAL A 564 1.02 14.40 -29.14
C VAL A 564 2.27 14.25 -29.98
N ASP A 565 3.39 13.98 -29.32
CA ASP A 565 4.66 13.60 -29.95
C ASP A 565 5.02 12.15 -29.57
N GLN A 566 5.95 11.51 -30.28
CA GLN A 566 6.29 10.08 -30.10
C GLN A 566 6.64 9.71 -28.65
N GLN A 567 7.14 10.67 -27.86
CA GLN A 567 7.56 10.46 -26.47
C GLN A 567 6.86 11.34 -25.43
N ASP A 568 6.03 12.32 -25.84
CA ASP A 568 5.43 13.31 -24.95
C ASP A 568 3.94 13.57 -25.30
N ARG A 569 3.10 13.59 -24.26
CA ARG A 569 1.67 13.93 -24.36
C ARG A 569 1.37 15.10 -23.42
N MET A 570 0.78 16.16 -23.96
CA MET A 570 0.53 17.38 -23.20
C MET A 570 -0.88 17.92 -23.45
N LEU A 571 -1.49 18.46 -22.39
CA LEU A 571 -2.78 19.14 -22.43
C LEU A 571 -2.56 20.63 -22.12
N VAL A 572 -3.17 21.50 -22.92
CA VAL A 572 -3.00 22.95 -22.83
C VAL A 572 -4.33 23.60 -22.45
N TYR A 573 -4.36 24.25 -21.29
CA TYR A 573 -5.54 24.91 -20.74
C TYR A 573 -5.35 26.43 -20.67
N GLU A 574 -6.44 27.16 -20.49
CA GLU A 574 -6.39 28.54 -20.03
C GLU A 574 -5.67 28.64 -18.68
N TYR A 575 -4.79 29.63 -18.53
CA TYR A 575 -4.07 29.85 -17.28
C TYR A 575 -4.99 30.49 -16.22
N MET A 576 -4.99 29.92 -15.02
CA MET A 576 -5.77 30.39 -13.87
C MET A 576 -4.86 31.21 -12.94
N THR A 577 -5.05 32.53 -12.92
CA THR A 577 -4.15 33.48 -12.24
C THR A 577 -4.15 33.34 -10.72
N ASN A 578 -5.29 32.95 -10.12
CA ASN A 578 -5.44 32.79 -8.67
C ASN A 578 -5.21 31.34 -8.18
N ARG A 579 -4.68 30.46 -9.03
CA ARG A 579 -4.34 29.05 -8.74
C ARG A 579 -5.56 28.26 -8.20
N SER A 580 -5.31 27.21 -7.42
CA SER A 580 -6.33 26.32 -6.86
C SER A 580 -6.91 26.86 -5.55
N LEU A 581 -8.16 26.49 -5.25
CA LEU A 581 -8.88 26.94 -4.07
C LEU A 581 -8.21 26.50 -2.77
N ASP A 582 -7.65 25.29 -2.72
CA ASP A 582 -6.94 24.74 -1.56
C ASP A 582 -5.70 25.57 -1.15
N TRP A 583 -5.07 26.23 -2.11
CA TRP A 583 -3.94 27.14 -1.87
C TRP A 583 -4.36 28.40 -1.11
N LEU A 584 -5.63 28.81 -1.24
CA LEU A 584 -6.16 30.01 -0.58
C LEU A 584 -6.85 29.67 0.74
N ILE A 585 -7.69 28.64 0.80
CA ILE A 585 -8.56 28.39 1.97
C ILE A 585 -7.83 27.72 3.15
N PHE A 586 -6.72 27.02 2.92
CA PHE A 586 -5.99 26.30 3.98
C PHE A 586 -4.69 27.00 4.44
N ASP A 587 -4.43 28.20 3.94
CA ASP A 587 -3.30 29.03 4.34
C ASP A 587 -3.83 30.21 5.16
N ASP A 588 -3.44 30.30 6.43
CA ASP A 588 -3.98 31.31 7.37
C ASP A 588 -3.79 32.76 6.92
N THR A 589 -2.77 33.02 6.09
CA THR A 589 -2.50 34.37 5.57
C THR A 589 -3.35 34.65 4.33
N LYS A 590 -3.45 33.69 3.42
CA LYS A 590 -4.21 33.84 2.16
C LYS A 590 -5.71 33.66 2.33
N SER A 591 -6.15 32.92 3.33
CA SER A 591 -7.56 32.66 3.66
C SER A 591 -8.33 33.96 3.90
N LYS A 592 -7.65 34.98 4.43
CA LYS A 592 -8.15 36.35 4.63
C LYS A 592 -8.52 37.07 3.33
N LEU A 593 -8.00 36.63 2.18
CA LEU A 593 -8.36 37.20 0.87
C LEU A 593 -9.76 36.79 0.41
N LEU A 594 -10.32 35.74 1.02
CA LEU A 594 -11.62 35.16 0.73
C LEU A 594 -12.62 35.47 1.85
N SER A 595 -13.19 36.68 1.81
CA SER A 595 -14.35 37.05 2.63
C SER A 595 -15.54 36.12 2.36
N TRP A 596 -16.50 36.08 3.29
CA TRP A 596 -17.70 35.25 3.15
C TRP A 596 -18.42 35.44 1.80
N PRO A 597 -18.68 36.65 1.28
CA PRO A 597 -19.31 36.82 -0.04
C PRO A 597 -18.53 36.17 -1.18
N LYS A 598 -17.18 36.18 -1.13
CA LYS A 598 -16.36 35.49 -2.14
C LYS A 598 -16.48 33.98 -1.99
N ARG A 599 -16.42 33.46 -0.76
CA ARG A 599 -16.61 32.01 -0.49
C ARG A 599 -17.98 31.54 -0.94
N PHE A 600 -19.03 32.30 -0.65
CA PHE A 600 -20.39 32.01 -1.08
C PHE A 600 -20.54 32.02 -2.61
N ASN A 601 -19.93 32.99 -3.30
CA ASN A 601 -19.89 33.01 -4.76
C ASN A 601 -19.13 31.81 -5.34
N ILE A 602 -18.04 31.39 -4.70
CA ILE A 602 -17.30 30.18 -5.06
C ILE A 602 -18.18 28.94 -4.90
N ILE A 603 -18.87 28.80 -3.77
CA ILE A 603 -19.81 27.71 -3.51
C ILE A 603 -20.89 27.65 -4.60
N CYS A 604 -21.51 28.78 -4.92
CA CYS A 604 -22.53 28.87 -5.95
C CYS A 604 -21.98 28.55 -7.35
N GLY A 605 -20.77 29.00 -7.67
CA GLY A 605 -20.12 28.72 -8.96
C GLY A 605 -19.78 27.24 -9.13
N ILE A 606 -19.26 26.58 -8.08
CA ILE A 606 -19.01 25.13 -8.08
C ILE A 606 -20.33 24.37 -8.27
N ALA A 607 -21.39 24.76 -7.54
CA ALA A 607 -22.70 24.12 -7.65
C ALA A 607 -23.28 24.22 -9.08
N ARG A 608 -23.15 25.39 -9.72
CA ARG A 608 -23.55 25.59 -11.12
C ARG A 608 -22.71 24.78 -12.11
N GLY A 609 -21.38 24.72 -11.90
CA GLY A 609 -20.49 23.90 -12.71
C GLY A 609 -20.84 22.41 -12.64
N LEU A 610 -21.15 21.91 -11.45
CA LEU A 610 -21.52 20.52 -11.24
C LEU A 610 -22.93 20.20 -11.75
N LEU A 611 -23.88 21.12 -11.59
CA LEU A 611 -25.21 21.05 -12.22
C LEU A 611 -25.09 20.90 -13.75
N TYR A 612 -24.24 21.73 -14.37
CA TYR A 612 -23.99 21.65 -15.81
C TYR A 612 -23.50 20.26 -16.21
N LEU A 613 -22.51 19.69 -15.51
CA LEU A 613 -22.01 18.34 -15.80
C LEU A 613 -23.07 17.25 -15.63
N HIS A 614 -23.97 17.39 -14.66
CA HIS A 614 -24.96 16.37 -14.32
C HIS A 614 -26.21 16.41 -15.20
N GLN A 615 -26.63 17.60 -15.65
CA GLN A 615 -27.93 17.82 -16.29
C GLN A 615 -27.89 18.68 -17.56
N ASP A 616 -27.14 19.78 -17.58
CA ASP A 616 -27.24 20.76 -18.69
C ASP A 616 -26.27 20.51 -19.86
N SER A 617 -25.24 19.66 -19.67
CA SER A 617 -24.37 19.23 -20.75
C SER A 617 -25.03 18.17 -21.63
N ARG A 618 -24.65 18.14 -22.92
CA ARG A 618 -25.19 17.17 -23.91
C ARG A 618 -25.08 15.71 -23.45
N LEU A 619 -24.06 15.41 -22.65
CA LEU A 619 -23.85 14.12 -22.02
C LEU A 619 -23.82 14.33 -20.51
N ARG A 620 -24.40 13.40 -19.75
CA ARG A 620 -24.27 13.39 -18.29
C ARG A 620 -22.86 12.92 -17.92
N ILE A 621 -22.15 13.72 -17.12
CA ILE A 621 -20.76 13.48 -16.74
C ILE A 621 -20.64 13.43 -15.22
N ILE A 622 -20.02 12.36 -14.71
CA ILE A 622 -19.70 12.22 -13.29
C ILE A 622 -18.21 12.50 -13.11
N HIS A 623 -17.87 13.48 -12.28
CA HIS A 623 -16.51 13.99 -12.09
C HIS A 623 -15.60 13.01 -11.33
N ARG A 624 -16.10 12.45 -10.22
CA ARG A 624 -15.45 11.44 -9.36
C ARG A 624 -14.20 11.90 -8.57
N ASP A 625 -13.61 13.05 -8.87
CA ASP A 625 -12.52 13.65 -8.08
C ASP A 625 -12.74 15.13 -7.74
N LEU A 626 -13.96 15.51 -7.32
CA LEU A 626 -14.23 16.89 -6.93
C LEU A 626 -13.62 17.17 -5.54
N LYS A 627 -12.69 18.12 -5.47
CA LYS A 627 -11.96 18.54 -4.25
C LYS A 627 -11.42 19.96 -4.39
N ALA A 628 -10.97 20.56 -3.29
CA ALA A 628 -10.49 21.95 -3.28
C ALA A 628 -9.30 22.20 -4.24
N SER A 629 -8.39 21.23 -4.41
CA SER A 629 -7.25 21.38 -5.34
C SER A 629 -7.64 21.33 -6.81
N ASN A 630 -8.82 20.79 -7.13
CA ASN A 630 -9.34 20.66 -8.49
C ASN A 630 -10.31 21.79 -8.85
N VAL A 631 -10.53 22.75 -7.94
CA VAL A 631 -11.24 24.01 -8.23
C VAL A 631 -10.19 25.11 -8.39
N LEU A 632 -10.05 25.62 -9.61
CA LEU A 632 -9.15 26.74 -9.91
C LEU A 632 -9.92 28.06 -9.91
N LEU A 633 -9.22 29.17 -9.72
CA LEU A 633 -9.81 30.50 -9.69
C LEU A 633 -9.20 31.38 -10.79
N ASP A 634 -10.07 32.02 -11.57
CA ASP A 634 -9.66 33.05 -12.52
C ASP A 634 -9.35 34.38 -11.83
N ASP A 635 -8.99 35.40 -12.62
CA ASP A 635 -8.63 36.74 -12.14
C ASP A 635 -9.77 37.47 -11.43
N GLN A 636 -11.04 37.10 -11.68
CA GLN A 636 -12.21 37.61 -10.94
C GLN A 636 -12.59 36.75 -9.72
N MET A 637 -11.78 35.76 -9.32
CA MET A 637 -12.10 34.78 -8.27
C MET A 637 -13.32 33.91 -8.61
N THR A 638 -13.64 33.74 -9.89
CA THR A 638 -14.68 32.80 -10.32
C THR A 638 -14.13 31.38 -10.29
N PRO A 639 -14.86 30.43 -9.68
CA PRO A 639 -14.40 29.05 -9.62
C PRO A 639 -14.57 28.32 -10.95
N LYS A 640 -13.55 27.55 -11.32
CA LYS A 640 -13.54 26.66 -12.47
C LYS A 640 -13.12 25.25 -12.05
N ILE A 641 -14.01 24.28 -12.25
CA ILE A 641 -13.73 22.87 -11.99
C ILE A 641 -12.77 22.34 -13.06
N SER A 642 -11.77 21.59 -12.63
CA SER A 642 -10.67 21.06 -13.45
C SER A 642 -10.40 19.59 -13.15
N ASP A 643 -9.51 18.98 -13.94
CA ASP A 643 -9.02 17.60 -13.80
C ASP A 643 -10.07 16.50 -14.07
N PHE A 644 -10.42 16.33 -15.34
CA PHE A 644 -11.42 15.36 -15.81
C PHE A 644 -10.81 13.98 -16.15
N GLY A 645 -9.57 13.71 -15.76
CA GLY A 645 -8.83 12.50 -16.16
C GLY A 645 -9.55 11.19 -15.81
N ILE A 646 -10.30 11.18 -14.69
CA ILE A 646 -11.05 10.00 -14.20
C ILE A 646 -12.57 10.10 -14.36
N ALA A 647 -13.07 11.17 -14.98
CA ALA A 647 -14.50 11.39 -15.16
C ALA A 647 -15.14 10.36 -16.10
N ARG A 648 -16.45 10.17 -15.99
CA ARG A 648 -17.23 9.15 -16.72
C ARG A 648 -18.45 9.75 -17.41
N ILE A 649 -18.71 9.28 -18.63
CA ILE A 649 -19.89 9.64 -19.43
C ILE A 649 -20.99 8.61 -19.18
N PHE A 650 -22.21 9.06 -18.89
CA PHE A 650 -23.42 8.25 -18.94
C PHE A 650 -24.17 8.53 -20.25
N GLY A 651 -24.62 7.46 -20.91
CA GLY A 651 -25.42 7.53 -22.14
C GLY A 651 -26.87 7.09 -21.89
N GLY A 652 -27.82 7.72 -22.58
CA GLY A 652 -29.25 7.38 -22.47
C GLY A 652 -29.81 7.60 -21.06
N ASP A 653 -30.65 6.66 -20.58
CA ASP A 653 -31.33 6.73 -19.29
C ASP A 653 -30.48 6.26 -18.09
N GLN A 654 -29.16 6.09 -18.26
CA GLN A 654 -28.27 5.64 -17.18
C GLN A 654 -28.20 6.67 -16.04
N THR A 655 -28.61 6.26 -14.85
CA THR A 655 -28.60 7.06 -13.61
C THR A 655 -27.49 6.68 -12.65
N GLU A 656 -26.95 5.46 -12.76
CA GLU A 656 -25.91 4.90 -11.91
C GLU A 656 -24.93 4.04 -12.73
N GLY A 657 -23.67 4.01 -12.32
CA GLY A 657 -22.62 3.20 -12.93
C GLY A 657 -21.81 2.46 -11.87
N ASN A 658 -21.26 1.31 -12.24
CA ASN A 658 -20.40 0.50 -11.38
C ASN A 658 -18.98 0.42 -11.97
N THR A 659 -17.97 0.48 -11.12
CA THR A 659 -16.56 0.35 -11.50
C THR A 659 -15.79 -0.51 -10.51
N LYS A 660 -15.12 -1.55 -11.01
CA LYS A 660 -14.19 -2.39 -10.23
C LYS A 660 -12.90 -1.66 -9.81
N ARG A 661 -12.65 -0.49 -10.41
CA ARG A 661 -11.52 0.38 -10.10
C ARG A 661 -12.04 1.68 -9.50
N VAL A 662 -11.94 1.81 -8.18
CA VAL A 662 -12.32 3.02 -7.45
C VAL A 662 -11.12 3.95 -7.44
N VAL A 663 -11.34 5.15 -7.97
CA VAL A 663 -10.32 6.17 -8.20
C VAL A 663 -10.88 7.51 -7.74
N GLY A 664 -10.11 8.25 -6.96
CA GLY A 664 -10.54 9.54 -6.44
C GLY A 664 -9.86 9.83 -5.11
N THR A 665 -10.12 10.99 -4.55
CA THR A 665 -9.41 11.41 -3.35
C THR A 665 -10.13 10.92 -2.10
N TYR A 666 -9.48 10.01 -1.34
CA TYR A 666 -9.97 9.55 -0.03
C TYR A 666 -10.40 10.72 0.86
N GLY A 667 -11.50 10.59 1.60
CA GLY A 667 -12.11 11.70 2.36
C GLY A 667 -13.10 12.56 1.58
N TYR A 668 -13.08 12.55 0.25
CA TYR A 668 -14.14 13.16 -0.59
C TYR A 668 -15.05 12.09 -1.21
N MET A 669 -14.61 10.83 -1.26
CA MET A 669 -15.38 9.73 -1.85
C MET A 669 -16.62 9.39 -1.01
N ALA A 670 -17.75 9.25 -1.68
CA ALA A 670 -18.99 8.79 -1.08
C ALA A 670 -18.87 7.33 -0.58
N PRO A 671 -19.60 6.94 0.50
CA PRO A 671 -19.51 5.60 1.07
C PRO A 671 -19.81 4.48 0.07
N GLU A 672 -20.89 4.59 -0.71
CA GLU A 672 -21.28 3.59 -1.72
C GLU A 672 -20.25 3.47 -2.86
N TYR A 673 -19.57 4.57 -3.16
CA TYR A 673 -18.51 4.59 -4.16
C TYR A 673 -17.22 3.99 -3.62
N ALA A 674 -16.86 4.31 -2.38
CA ALA A 674 -15.67 3.80 -1.72
C ALA A 674 -15.78 2.32 -1.30
N ALA A 675 -16.99 1.84 -1.02
CA ALA A 675 -17.26 0.48 -0.52
C ALA A 675 -17.69 -0.51 -1.59
N ASP A 676 -18.48 -0.09 -2.59
CA ASP A 676 -19.04 -1.01 -3.59
C ASP A 676 -18.70 -0.60 -5.04
N GLY A 677 -17.96 0.50 -5.24
CA GLY A 677 -17.61 1.01 -6.57
C GLY A 677 -18.81 1.58 -7.34
N LEU A 678 -19.92 1.87 -6.65
CA LEU A 678 -21.11 2.46 -7.23
C LEU A 678 -20.94 3.98 -7.29
N PHE A 679 -21.03 4.56 -8.49
CA PHE A 679 -20.93 6.01 -8.68
C PHE A 679 -22.12 6.54 -9.47
N SER A 680 -22.59 7.71 -9.05
CA SER A 680 -23.66 8.45 -9.71
C SER A 680 -23.47 9.95 -9.50
N VAL A 681 -24.43 10.74 -9.95
CA VAL A 681 -24.50 12.18 -9.62
C VAL A 681 -24.50 12.42 -8.11
N LYS A 682 -24.99 11.47 -7.31
CA LYS A 682 -25.04 11.56 -5.84
C LYS A 682 -23.66 11.37 -5.18
N SER A 683 -22.73 10.72 -5.86
CA SER A 683 -21.35 10.57 -5.36
C SER A 683 -20.56 11.87 -5.53
N ASP A 684 -20.80 12.62 -6.61
CA ASP A 684 -20.28 13.97 -6.80
C ASP A 684 -20.95 14.97 -5.82
N VAL A 685 -22.25 14.83 -5.55
CA VAL A 685 -22.95 15.64 -4.53
C VAL A 685 -22.33 15.43 -3.15
N PHE A 686 -21.99 14.19 -2.79
CA PHE A 686 -21.28 13.92 -1.55
C PHE A 686 -19.93 14.64 -1.49
N SER A 687 -19.13 14.56 -2.56
CA SER A 687 -17.85 15.26 -2.67
C SER A 687 -18.02 16.78 -2.54
N PHE A 688 -19.07 17.33 -3.13
CA PHE A 688 -19.45 18.74 -3.00
C PHE A 688 -19.80 19.11 -1.55
N GLY A 689 -20.51 18.27 -0.82
CA GLY A 689 -20.83 18.49 0.60
C GLY A 689 -19.59 18.60 1.47
N ILE A 690 -18.60 17.73 1.26
CA ILE A 690 -17.29 17.80 1.93
C ILE A 690 -16.58 19.12 1.59
N LEU A 691 -16.49 19.44 0.30
CA LEU A 691 -15.84 20.67 -0.17
C LEU A 691 -16.51 21.93 0.41
N LEU A 692 -17.84 21.92 0.55
CA LEU A 692 -18.60 23.01 1.15
C LEU A 692 -18.21 23.22 2.63
N MET A 693 -18.04 22.14 3.40
CA MET A 693 -17.57 22.22 4.79
C MET A 693 -16.14 22.77 4.88
N GLU A 694 -15.25 22.39 3.97
CA GLU A 694 -13.88 22.90 3.92
C GLU A 694 -13.83 24.40 3.61
N ILE A 695 -14.68 24.87 2.69
CA ILE A 695 -14.79 26.31 2.37
C ILE A 695 -15.30 27.10 3.57
N ILE A 696 -16.30 26.60 4.30
CA ILE A 696 -16.87 27.29 5.47
C ILE A 696 -15.88 27.32 6.64
N SER A 697 -15.20 26.20 6.89
CA SER A 697 -14.34 26.05 8.07
C SER A 697 -12.89 26.49 7.87
N GLY A 698 -12.43 26.62 6.62
CA GLY A 698 -11.01 26.84 6.32
C GLY A 698 -10.12 25.67 6.75
N LYS A 699 -10.71 24.51 7.07
CA LYS A 699 -10.00 23.32 7.58
C LYS A 699 -10.10 22.17 6.61
N ARG A 700 -9.00 21.42 6.46
CA ARG A 700 -8.97 20.20 5.63
C ARG A 700 -9.77 19.10 6.30
N ASN A 701 -10.56 18.35 5.52
CA ASN A 701 -11.26 17.18 6.03
C ASN A 701 -10.29 16.06 6.45
N ARG A 702 -9.19 15.88 5.70
CA ARG A 702 -8.09 14.97 6.06
C ARG A 702 -7.22 15.58 7.16
N GLY A 703 -6.90 14.79 8.19
CA GLY A 703 -6.03 15.24 9.30
C GLY A 703 -6.76 16.01 10.39
N PHE A 704 -8.09 16.19 10.30
CA PHE A 704 -8.89 16.93 11.28
C PHE A 704 -8.76 16.38 12.72
N TYR A 705 -8.56 15.06 12.86
CA TYR A 705 -8.32 14.39 14.14
C TYR A 705 -7.11 14.92 14.92
N LEU A 706 -6.09 15.46 14.22
CA LEU A 706 -4.89 16.04 14.82
C LEU A 706 -5.17 17.38 15.51
N GLN A 707 -6.27 18.06 15.16
CA GLN A 707 -6.58 19.39 15.68
C GLN A 707 -7.69 19.39 16.73
N ASN A 708 -8.72 18.54 16.62
CA ASN A 708 -9.98 18.73 17.36
C ASN A 708 -10.62 17.46 17.97
N LYS A 709 -9.87 16.37 18.18
CA LYS A 709 -10.33 15.09 18.81
C LYS A 709 -11.51 14.37 18.12
N SER A 710 -12.06 14.89 17.03
CA SER A 710 -13.08 14.22 16.20
C SER A 710 -12.42 13.47 15.01
N PRO A 711 -12.94 12.31 14.58
CA PRO A 711 -12.28 11.46 13.59
C PRO A 711 -12.14 12.09 12.19
N ASN A 712 -13.07 12.98 11.78
CA ASN A 712 -13.00 13.77 10.55
C ASN A 712 -13.91 15.02 10.65
N LEU A 713 -13.82 15.93 9.67
CA LEU A 713 -14.58 17.20 9.65
C LEU A 713 -16.10 16.96 9.60
N VAL A 714 -16.56 15.90 8.92
CA VAL A 714 -17.98 15.55 8.81
C VAL A 714 -18.57 15.16 10.16
N THR A 715 -17.88 14.31 10.92
CA THR A 715 -18.33 13.89 12.26
C THR A 715 -18.37 15.08 13.22
N HIS A 716 -17.40 16.00 13.11
CA HIS A 716 -17.39 17.23 13.90
C HIS A 716 -18.56 18.15 13.56
N ALA A 717 -18.78 18.42 12.27
CA ALA A 717 -19.91 19.21 11.77
C ALA A 717 -21.26 18.63 12.23
N TRP A 718 -21.40 17.31 12.17
CA TRP A 718 -22.60 16.61 12.62
C TRP A 718 -22.82 16.75 14.14
N SER A 719 -21.79 16.59 14.97
CA SER A 719 -21.90 16.80 16.42
C SER A 719 -22.34 18.22 16.74
N LEU A 720 -21.69 19.22 16.14
CA LEU A 720 -22.05 20.63 16.32
C LEU A 720 -23.48 20.92 15.86
N TRP A 721 -23.92 20.34 14.75
CA TRP A 721 -25.31 20.46 14.29
C TRP A 721 -26.30 19.90 15.31
N LYS A 722 -26.05 18.67 15.81
CA LYS A 722 -26.89 18.01 16.81
C LYS A 722 -26.93 18.74 18.15
N GLU A 723 -25.86 19.44 18.51
CA GLU A 723 -25.75 20.26 19.72
C GLU A 723 -26.30 21.68 19.55
N GLY A 724 -26.74 22.08 18.35
CA GLY A 724 -27.21 23.45 18.07
C GLY A 724 -26.08 24.50 18.00
N LYS A 725 -24.84 24.06 17.76
CA LYS A 725 -23.61 24.86 17.75
C LYS A 725 -22.94 24.93 16.38
N ALA A 726 -23.71 24.79 15.30
CA ALA A 726 -23.18 24.72 13.93
C ALA A 726 -22.25 25.89 13.55
N LEU A 727 -22.47 27.09 14.11
CA LEU A 727 -21.65 28.28 13.86
C LEU A 727 -20.21 28.16 14.40
N GLU A 728 -19.93 27.27 15.36
CA GLU A 728 -18.56 27.05 15.85
C GLU A 728 -17.64 26.42 14.78
N MET A 729 -18.20 25.94 13.67
CA MET A 729 -17.43 25.41 12.54
C MET A 729 -16.84 26.51 11.66
N VAL A 730 -17.32 27.75 11.76
CA VAL A 730 -16.98 28.85 10.84
C VAL A 730 -15.52 29.26 11.02
N ASP A 731 -14.83 29.51 9.89
CA ASP A 731 -13.48 30.04 9.90
C ASP A 731 -13.45 31.43 10.58
N SER A 732 -12.59 31.59 11.59
CA SER A 732 -12.38 32.87 12.28
C SER A 732 -12.03 34.03 11.33
N ASN A 733 -11.43 33.74 10.17
CA ASN A 733 -11.07 34.77 9.18
C ASN A 733 -12.26 35.34 8.40
N ILE A 734 -13.45 34.74 8.48
CA ILE A 734 -14.65 35.22 7.80
C ILE A 734 -15.77 35.63 8.75
N GLU A 735 -15.59 35.44 10.05
CA GLU A 735 -16.59 35.70 11.10
C GLU A 735 -17.18 37.12 10.99
N ASP A 736 -16.34 38.13 10.78
CA ASP A 736 -16.76 39.54 10.62
C ASP A 736 -17.57 39.84 9.35
N SER A 737 -17.47 38.97 8.33
CA SER A 737 -18.14 39.13 7.03
C SER A 737 -19.33 38.19 6.84
N CYS A 738 -19.59 37.32 7.82
CA CYS A 738 -20.58 36.27 7.72
C CYS A 738 -22.01 36.79 7.76
N VAL A 739 -22.82 36.35 6.81
CA VAL A 739 -24.27 36.41 6.92
C VAL A 739 -24.72 35.11 7.58
N VAL A 740 -25.04 35.17 8.87
CA VAL A 740 -25.31 33.99 9.71
C VAL A 740 -26.35 33.03 9.09
N SER A 741 -27.41 33.56 8.48
CA SER A 741 -28.44 32.76 7.81
C SER A 741 -27.90 32.00 6.60
N GLU A 742 -27.07 32.65 5.76
CA GLU A 742 -26.43 32.02 4.61
C GLU A 742 -25.45 30.93 5.05
N VAL A 743 -24.66 31.21 6.10
CA VAL A 743 -23.68 30.26 6.64
C VAL A 743 -24.37 29.02 7.19
N LEU A 744 -25.35 29.19 8.08
CA LEU A 744 -26.12 28.07 8.64
C LEU A 744 -26.79 27.25 7.54
N ARG A 745 -27.32 27.92 6.52
CA ARG A 745 -27.92 27.28 5.37
C ARG A 745 -26.89 26.47 4.57
N CYS A 746 -25.71 27.01 4.31
CA CYS A 746 -24.62 26.26 3.66
C CYS A 746 -24.18 25.06 4.51
N ILE A 747 -24.12 25.18 5.84
CA ILE A 747 -23.82 24.05 6.72
C ILE A 747 -24.91 22.97 6.60
N GLN A 748 -26.19 23.35 6.65
CA GLN A 748 -27.30 22.41 6.50
C GLN A 748 -27.26 21.71 5.13
N ILE A 749 -27.05 22.46 4.04
CA ILE A 749 -26.90 21.91 2.69
C ILE A 749 -25.72 20.94 2.64
N SER A 750 -24.58 21.28 3.27
CA SER A 750 -23.42 20.40 3.32
C SER A 750 -23.74 19.06 3.99
N LEU A 751 -24.49 19.08 5.09
CA LEU A 751 -24.94 17.89 5.81
C LEU A 751 -25.94 17.06 4.99
N LEU A 752 -26.89 17.70 4.31
CA LEU A 752 -27.80 17.03 3.38
C LEU A 752 -27.05 16.32 2.23
N CYS A 753 -25.94 16.90 1.76
CA CYS A 753 -25.11 16.34 0.70
C CYS A 753 -24.29 15.13 1.16
N VAL A 754 -23.92 15.02 2.44
CA VAL A 754 -23.04 13.95 2.96
C VAL A 754 -23.77 12.83 3.71
N GLN A 755 -25.10 12.74 3.57
CA GLN A 755 -25.91 11.69 4.19
C GLN A 755 -25.45 10.28 3.77
N GLN A 756 -25.58 9.31 4.68
CA GLN A 756 -25.14 7.93 4.48
C GLN A 756 -25.71 7.31 3.21
N HIS A 757 -27.01 7.44 3.02
CA HIS A 757 -27.73 6.88 1.88
C HIS A 757 -27.74 7.85 0.69
N ALA A 758 -27.38 7.37 -0.50
CA ALA A 758 -27.26 8.20 -1.70
C ALA A 758 -28.62 8.77 -2.16
N GLU A 759 -29.70 8.03 -1.93
CA GLU A 759 -31.08 8.40 -2.20
C GLU A 759 -31.52 9.64 -1.39
N ASP A 760 -31.02 9.78 -0.16
CA ASP A 760 -31.36 10.90 0.73
C ASP A 760 -30.69 12.22 0.33
N ARG A 761 -29.57 12.14 -0.41
CA ARG A 761 -28.82 13.33 -0.85
C ARG A 761 -29.61 14.10 -1.91
N PRO A 762 -29.58 15.44 -1.93
CA PRO A 762 -30.21 16.22 -3.00
C PRO A 762 -29.52 15.99 -4.36
N VAL A 763 -30.18 16.37 -5.45
CA VAL A 763 -29.52 16.56 -6.75
C VAL A 763 -28.99 17.98 -6.88
N MET A 764 -28.01 18.23 -7.74
CA MET A 764 -27.38 19.56 -7.84
C MET A 764 -28.34 20.68 -8.25
N SER A 765 -29.40 20.40 -9.00
CA SER A 765 -30.44 21.40 -9.31
C SER A 765 -31.18 21.83 -8.04
N SER A 766 -31.49 20.89 -7.16
CA SER A 766 -32.03 21.18 -5.83
C SER A 766 -31.02 21.96 -4.98
N VAL A 767 -29.75 21.58 -4.97
CA VAL A 767 -28.69 22.30 -4.22
C VAL A 767 -28.57 23.76 -4.68
N VAL A 768 -28.57 24.02 -5.99
CA VAL A 768 -28.52 25.39 -6.54
C VAL A 768 -29.75 26.20 -6.13
N LEU A 769 -30.95 25.59 -6.13
CA LEU A 769 -32.16 26.23 -5.63
C LEU A 769 -32.10 26.48 -4.12
N MET A 770 -31.60 25.52 -3.34
CA MET A 770 -31.42 25.66 -1.90
C MET A 770 -30.48 26.82 -1.61
N LEU A 771 -29.36 26.95 -2.31
CA LEU A 771 -28.42 28.07 -2.14
C LEU A 771 -29.04 29.44 -2.51
N GLY A 772 -30.01 29.48 -3.43
CA GLY A 772 -30.60 30.72 -3.94
C GLY A 772 -31.92 31.15 -3.32
N CYS A 773 -32.58 30.30 -2.52
CA CYS A 773 -33.90 30.56 -1.95
C CYS A 773 -33.85 30.52 -0.41
N GLU A 774 -34.79 31.18 0.28
CA GLU A 774 -34.90 31.18 1.76
C GLU A 774 -35.86 30.10 2.30
N SER A 775 -36.25 29.12 1.49
CA SER A 775 -37.21 28.08 1.92
C SER A 775 -36.66 27.20 3.04
N GLU A 776 -37.54 26.70 3.91
CA GLU A 776 -37.20 25.68 4.90
C GLU A 776 -36.59 24.45 4.22
N LEU A 777 -35.52 23.94 4.80
CA LEU A 777 -34.80 22.76 4.34
C LEU A 777 -35.12 21.58 5.26
N ALA A 778 -35.07 20.37 4.70
CA ALA A 778 -35.23 19.16 5.49
C ALA A 778 -34.13 19.05 6.56
N GLU A 779 -34.47 18.45 7.70
CA GLU A 779 -33.48 18.06 8.70
C GLU A 779 -32.53 17.00 8.12
N PRO A 780 -31.21 17.22 8.16
CA PRO A 780 -30.24 16.25 7.67
C PRO A 780 -30.26 14.97 8.51
N LYS A 781 -30.18 13.82 7.83
CA LYS A 781 -29.97 12.50 8.44
C LYS A 781 -28.48 12.25 8.70
N GLU A 782 -28.19 11.12 9.33
CA GLU A 782 -26.84 10.70 9.70
C GLU A 782 -25.90 10.64 8.48
N PRO A 783 -24.69 11.22 8.59
CA PRO A 783 -23.72 11.27 7.49
C PRO A 783 -22.97 9.95 7.27
N GLY A 784 -22.40 9.80 6.07
CA GLY A 784 -21.72 8.60 5.56
C GLY A 784 -20.49 8.05 6.29
N PHE A 785 -20.03 8.72 7.35
CA PHE A 785 -18.76 8.43 8.04
C PHE A 785 -18.93 8.25 9.56
N TYR A 786 -20.06 7.72 10.02
CA TYR A 786 -20.28 7.47 11.44
C TYR A 786 -19.63 6.15 11.90
N VAL A 787 -18.63 6.25 12.80
CA VAL A 787 -18.16 5.12 13.60
C VAL A 787 -18.99 5.11 14.89
N LYS A 788 -19.88 4.12 15.06
CA LYS A 788 -20.67 3.93 16.29
C LYS A 788 -19.75 3.59 17.46
N ASN A 789 -19.66 4.47 18.46
CA ASN A 789 -19.22 4.11 19.81
C ASN A 789 -20.43 3.61 20.61
N ASP A 790 -20.59 2.28 20.71
CA ASP A 790 -21.55 1.63 21.61
C ASP A 790 -20.76 0.85 22.68
N PRO A 791 -21.03 0.97 23.99
CA PRO A 791 -20.19 0.38 25.06
C PRO A 791 -20.25 -1.15 25.19
N GLY A 792 -20.83 -1.87 24.23
CA GLY A 792 -21.13 -3.31 24.34
C GLY A 792 -20.55 -4.22 23.26
N THR A 793 -19.88 -3.69 22.23
CA THR A 793 -19.40 -4.52 21.12
C THR A 793 -18.01 -4.07 20.69
N ILE A 794 -16.99 -4.66 21.30
CA ILE A 794 -15.59 -4.34 21.00
C ILE A 794 -15.22 -4.93 19.65
N THR A 795 -15.26 -4.09 18.61
CA THR A 795 -14.50 -4.26 17.36
C THR A 795 -13.73 -2.97 17.10
N PHE A 796 -12.58 -2.84 17.75
CA PHE A 796 -11.65 -1.74 17.50
C PHE A 796 -11.00 -1.92 16.13
N ASN A 797 -11.46 -1.16 15.13
CA ASN A 797 -10.62 -0.76 13.99
C ASN A 797 -10.13 0.66 14.25
N THR A 798 -8.98 0.78 14.90
CA THR A 798 -8.21 2.03 14.98
C THR A 798 -6.82 1.78 14.45
N GLY A 799 -6.41 2.53 13.42
CA GLY A 799 -5.07 2.40 12.88
C GLY A 799 -4.88 3.02 11.50
N ARG A 800 -5.15 4.31 11.32
CA ARG A 800 -4.46 5.08 10.28
C ARG A 800 -4.34 6.55 10.69
N SER A 801 -3.27 6.82 11.45
CA SER A 801 -2.66 8.15 11.51
C SER A 801 -1.44 8.09 10.62
N GLU A 802 -1.56 8.61 9.40
CA GLU A 802 -0.45 8.98 8.54
C GLU A 802 -0.53 10.49 8.31
N MET A 803 0.52 11.20 8.71
CA MET A 803 0.80 12.55 8.22
C MET A 803 1.24 12.41 6.77
N PHE A 804 0.36 12.75 5.82
CA PHE A 804 0.71 12.95 4.43
C PHE A 804 0.61 14.43 4.08
N SER A 805 1.68 14.95 3.50
CA SER A 805 1.61 16.14 2.67
C SER A 805 1.06 15.78 1.29
N THR A 806 0.22 16.68 0.76
CA THR A 806 -0.35 16.78 -0.59
C THR A 806 -1.42 15.78 -1.05
N ASN A 807 -2.43 16.34 -1.74
CA ASN A 807 -3.71 15.77 -2.18
C ASN A 807 -3.58 14.63 -3.22
N GLU A 808 -2.90 13.54 -2.86
CA GLU A 808 -2.71 12.40 -3.75
C GLU A 808 -4.03 11.65 -4.01
N ILE A 809 -4.24 11.34 -5.30
CA ILE A 809 -5.36 10.57 -5.80
C ILE A 809 -5.23 9.15 -5.29
N THR A 810 -6.25 8.68 -4.61
CA THR A 810 -6.28 7.36 -4.01
C THR A 810 -6.90 6.38 -5.01
N MET A 811 -6.22 5.26 -5.23
CA MET A 811 -6.78 4.16 -5.98
C MET A 811 -7.11 3.04 -5.01
N THR A 812 -8.39 2.79 -4.81
CA THR A 812 -8.87 1.55 -4.19
C THR A 812 -9.19 0.58 -5.33
N LEU A 813 -8.38 -0.46 -5.48
CA LEU A 813 -8.83 -1.68 -6.14
C LEU A 813 -9.83 -2.31 -5.18
N LEU A 814 -11.10 -2.08 -5.44
CA LEU A 814 -12.17 -2.71 -4.70
C LEU A 814 -12.26 -4.16 -5.20
N GLU A 815 -11.92 -5.05 -4.29
CA GLU A 815 -12.10 -6.48 -4.35
C GLU A 815 -13.56 -6.80 -4.67
N ALA A 816 -13.81 -7.61 -5.70
CA ALA A 816 -15.18 -8.05 -5.95
C ALA A 816 -15.64 -8.98 -4.82
N ARG A 817 -16.86 -8.75 -4.31
CA ARG A 817 -17.70 -9.78 -3.69
C ARG A 817 -18.14 -10.85 -4.70
#